data_AF-A0A0V1HIF8-F1
#
_entry.id   AF-A0A0V1HIF8-F1
#
_cell.length_a   1.000
_cell.length_b   1.000
_cell.length_c   1.000
_cell.angle_alpha   90.00
_cell.angle_beta   90.00
_cell.angle_gamma   90.00
#
_symmetry.space_group_name_H-M   'P 1'
#
loop_
_entity.id
_entity.type
_entity.pdbx_description
1 polymer ?
#
loop_
_entity_poly.entity_id
_entity_poly.type
_entity_poly.pdbx_seq_one_letter_code
_entity_poly.pdbx_strand_id
1 'polypeptide(L)'
;LNMKYRTLSQLKLLIWKNMLLQKRSLMWTLLELGLPMLFIIILLVLRQQVDSASRPAVEYADFSITATVDDFYEPVDGEPIHSVCFNPVQLYFTPKNNLTIQIMSIVNNRLRLLSKAYENEHTMVEDIMKELNQLDLCGCSAYGAVVFEDGFLNETGLGEELKYKIRLSNTPRNSQSRRGTWNIGQASLFNVGHGWKTNALYAFPPQNGPRQSNSTDGGKPGYWREGFLILQHAIDKAVISMLASNLTDVDKFHVHLKRFVYPPYVDNPFITVIQQHLPVIMLLSFAFSVVYISRTVVMDKELRVKEYMRVMGLKLWVHSAAHFICNFLKLAFISAMLTLFLCISINDKKILVKSDPSAVFFFFLIYSATSICYCFAVGSFFKNGNVVAGCTGLVWCSLYWPYFFIQPRYASVLRSTKLLTCLLVNSAMSYGIQLIGILEGQNVGLQWYNLFHRGTMYNNLSMIEVIGMLLVDAVLCLSIAWYVEAAKPRYNSIRQFISLFGSRRRKESIEQASKESSASNSGVGHFEDYNNPARVTVSIRRLYKIYENQSSARKTAVEDLTLDLYYGQITALLGHNGAGKSTTISILTGVLAPSCGSITINGMDIRKHFDKIQTTLGYCPQYNPLFACMTVYEHLIFYCKLKGRQLMPTEVNRLLHLLNLESKRHSLADHLSGGMKRKLCVAIALIGGSEVLYCKRRLCKIEN
;
A
#
# COMPACT_ATOMS: atom_id res chain seq x y z
N LEU A 1 -34.47 20.91 5.09
CA LEU A 1 -33.22 21.58 5.48
C LEU A 1 -32.65 21.16 6.85
N ASN A 2 -33.47 20.98 7.90
CA ASN A 2 -32.99 20.65 9.26
C ASN A 2 -32.13 19.37 9.40
N MET A 3 -32.38 18.31 8.62
CA MET A 3 -31.57 17.09 8.71
C MET A 3 -30.15 17.22 8.17
N LYS A 4 -29.94 17.94 7.04
CA LYS A 4 -28.59 18.19 6.49
C LYS A 4 -27.77 19.08 7.42
N TYR A 5 -28.40 20.08 8.03
CA TYR A 5 -27.76 20.96 9.00
C TYR A 5 -27.30 20.19 10.26
N ARG A 6 -28.15 19.29 10.78
CA ARG A 6 -27.81 18.43 11.92
C ARG A 6 -26.60 17.53 11.62
N THR A 7 -26.53 16.92 10.44
CA THR A 7 -25.38 16.07 10.08
C THR A 7 -24.08 16.85 9.95
N LEU A 8 -24.14 18.07 9.42
CA LEU A 8 -22.96 18.92 9.23
C LEU A 8 -22.46 19.45 10.59
N SER A 9 -23.38 19.78 11.50
CA SER A 9 -23.05 20.13 12.89
C SER A 9 -22.42 18.95 13.64
N GLN A 10 -22.92 17.72 13.46
CA GLN A 10 -22.32 16.50 14.03
C GLN A 10 -20.91 16.26 13.49
N LEU A 11 -20.69 16.47 12.19
CA LEU A 11 -19.37 16.35 11.57
C LEU A 11 -18.39 17.37 12.16
N LYS A 12 -18.79 18.66 12.24
CA LYS A 12 -17.97 19.73 12.84
C LYS A 12 -17.62 19.42 14.29
N LEU A 13 -18.57 18.89 15.07
CA LEU A 13 -18.35 18.51 16.46
C LEU A 13 -17.34 17.36 16.60
N LEU A 14 -17.43 16.35 15.73
CA LEU A 14 -16.48 15.23 15.72
C LEU A 14 -15.09 15.64 15.26
N ILE A 15 -14.99 16.54 14.28
CA ILE A 15 -13.70 17.12 13.85
C ILE A 15 -13.07 17.88 15.01
N TRP A 16 -13.84 18.74 15.69
CA TRP A 16 -13.36 19.43 16.89
C TRP A 16 -12.85 18.46 17.96
N LYS A 17 -13.63 17.41 18.27
CA LYS A 17 -13.23 16.35 19.22
C LYS A 17 -11.92 15.68 18.78
N ASN A 18 -11.81 15.26 17.52
CA ASN A 18 -10.63 14.59 16.99
C ASN A 18 -9.38 15.49 17.03
N MET A 19 -9.50 16.76 16.63
CA MET A 19 -8.39 17.72 16.69
C MET A 19 -7.97 18.03 18.13
N LEU A 20 -8.93 18.12 19.07
CA LEU A 20 -8.65 18.34 20.48
C LEU A 20 -7.89 17.15 21.10
N LEU A 21 -8.29 15.92 20.77
CA LEU A 21 -7.58 14.71 21.19
C LEU A 21 -6.15 14.69 20.63
N GLN A 22 -5.99 15.03 19.34
CA GLN A 22 -4.67 15.13 18.71
C GLN A 22 -3.78 16.19 19.36
N LYS A 23 -4.31 17.39 19.61
CA LYS A 23 -3.57 18.49 20.26
C LYS A 23 -3.02 18.09 21.64
N ARG A 24 -3.73 17.22 22.37
CA ARG A 24 -3.33 16.76 23.70
C ARG A 24 -2.41 15.54 23.67
N SER A 25 -2.32 14.83 22.56
CA SER A 25 -1.34 13.75 22.35
C SER A 25 -0.04 14.28 21.72
N LEU A 26 0.56 15.32 22.32
CA LEU A 26 1.67 16.09 21.76
C LEU A 26 2.83 15.21 21.30
N MET A 27 3.28 14.27 22.12
CA MET A 27 4.38 13.38 21.78
C MET A 27 4.11 12.56 20.51
N TRP A 28 2.91 12.02 20.37
CA TRP A 28 2.54 11.22 19.20
C TRP A 28 2.49 12.09 17.94
N THR A 29 1.90 13.29 18.03
CA THR A 29 1.85 14.23 16.90
C THR A 29 3.25 14.74 16.52
N LEU A 30 4.14 14.96 17.49
CA LEU A 30 5.53 15.35 17.24
C LEU A 30 6.32 14.23 16.56
N LEU A 31 6.12 12.97 16.97
CA LEU A 31 6.74 11.82 16.30
C LEU A 31 6.18 11.63 14.89
N GLU A 32 4.87 11.77 14.68
CA GLU A 32 4.24 11.67 13.37
C GLU A 32 4.72 12.74 12.37
N LEU A 33 4.93 13.97 12.83
CA LEU A 33 5.41 15.07 12.00
C LEU A 33 6.93 15.08 11.87
N GLY A 34 7.64 14.77 12.97
CA GLY A 34 9.09 14.89 13.07
C GLY A 34 9.84 13.79 12.34
N LEU A 35 9.30 12.57 12.28
CA LEU A 35 9.98 11.42 11.67
C LEU A 35 10.10 11.53 10.14
N PRO A 36 9.06 11.91 9.37
CA PRO A 36 9.23 12.28 7.96
C PRO A 36 10.23 13.41 7.75
N MET A 37 10.18 14.45 8.59
CA MET A 37 11.06 15.62 8.46
C MET A 37 12.52 15.25 8.72
N LEU A 38 12.78 14.41 9.72
CA LEU A 38 14.11 13.91 10.04
C LEU A 38 14.73 13.17 8.86
N PHE A 39 13.98 12.28 8.20
CA PHE A 39 14.49 11.55 7.05
C PHE A 39 14.78 12.45 5.84
N ILE A 40 13.99 13.49 5.61
CA ILE A 40 14.28 14.43 4.53
C ILE A 40 15.46 15.34 4.86
N ILE A 41 15.59 15.78 6.11
CA ILE A 41 16.76 16.54 6.55
C ILE A 41 18.03 15.73 6.31
N ILE A 42 18.01 14.42 6.59
CA ILE A 42 19.11 13.52 6.26
C ILE A 42 19.40 13.53 4.74
N LEU A 43 18.37 13.46 3.90
CA LEU A 43 18.54 13.54 2.43
C LEU A 43 19.10 14.89 1.97
N LEU A 44 18.70 15.99 2.60
CA LEU A 44 19.21 17.33 2.30
C LEU A 44 20.68 17.47 2.70
N VAL A 45 21.07 16.94 3.86
CA VAL A 45 22.47 16.90 4.28
C VAL A 45 23.31 16.07 3.31
N LEU A 46 22.81 14.90 2.90
CA LEU A 46 23.46 14.07 1.89
C LEU A 46 23.56 14.80 0.54
N ARG A 47 22.53 15.56 0.14
CA ARG A 47 22.56 16.36 -1.07
C ARG A 47 23.64 17.44 -1.02
N GLN A 48 23.87 18.05 0.14
CA GLN A 48 24.91 19.08 0.29
C GLN A 48 26.32 18.51 0.11
N GLN A 49 26.55 17.27 0.56
CA GLN A 49 27.84 16.58 0.45
C GLN A 49 28.18 16.12 -0.97
N VAL A 50 27.18 16.05 -1.87
CA VAL A 50 27.38 15.57 -3.24
C VAL A 50 27.33 16.75 -4.21
N ASP A 51 28.45 17.01 -4.87
CA ASP A 51 28.54 17.99 -5.96
C ASP A 51 28.13 17.38 -7.30
N SER A 52 27.51 18.19 -8.15
CA SER A 52 27.25 17.86 -9.55
C SER A 52 28.34 18.47 -10.43
N ALA A 53 29.00 17.65 -11.23
CA ALA A 53 30.06 18.09 -12.14
C ALA A 53 29.52 18.21 -13.57
N SER A 54 29.74 19.34 -14.24
CA SER A 54 29.51 19.45 -15.68
C SER A 54 30.71 18.86 -16.41
N ARG A 55 30.46 17.92 -17.32
CA ARG A 55 31.49 17.28 -18.14
C ARG A 55 31.33 17.69 -19.60
N PRO A 56 32.43 17.98 -20.30
CA PRO A 56 32.41 18.30 -21.72
C PRO A 56 31.99 17.08 -22.56
N ALA A 57 31.84 17.28 -23.87
CA ALA A 57 31.61 16.17 -24.80
C ALA A 57 32.73 15.14 -24.67
N VAL A 58 32.37 13.86 -24.71
CA VAL A 58 33.33 12.75 -24.60
C VAL A 58 33.53 12.15 -25.99
N GLU A 59 34.75 12.27 -26.49
CA GLU A 59 35.20 11.57 -27.69
C GLU A 59 35.94 10.29 -27.30
N TYR A 60 35.70 9.23 -28.08
CA TYR A 60 36.29 7.92 -27.87
C TYR A 60 37.29 7.64 -28.98
N ALA A 61 38.43 7.04 -28.65
CA ALA A 61 39.35 6.50 -29.66
C ALA A 61 38.68 5.34 -30.41
N ASP A 62 39.01 5.19 -31.68
CA ASP A 62 38.67 4.00 -32.43
C ASP A 62 39.65 2.86 -32.13
N PHE A 63 39.19 1.63 -32.31
CA PHE A 63 40.02 0.44 -32.24
C PHE A 63 39.69 -0.48 -33.42
N SER A 64 40.69 -1.19 -33.93
CA SER A 64 40.55 -2.12 -35.04
C SER A 64 40.20 -3.52 -34.55
N ILE A 65 39.40 -4.26 -35.33
CA ILE A 65 39.19 -5.70 -35.14
C ILE A 65 39.82 -6.42 -36.34
N THR A 66 40.84 -7.23 -36.07
CA THR A 66 41.55 -7.98 -37.11
C THR A 66 40.96 -9.38 -37.32
N ALA A 67 40.27 -9.92 -36.31
CA ALA A 67 39.80 -11.29 -36.16
C ALA A 67 40.93 -12.32 -36.14
N THR A 68 42.06 -11.98 -35.52
CA THR A 68 43.17 -12.91 -35.26
C THR A 68 43.30 -13.18 -33.76
N VAL A 69 44.19 -14.12 -33.42
CA VAL A 69 44.59 -14.41 -32.05
C VAL A 69 45.07 -13.17 -31.30
N ASP A 70 45.66 -12.21 -32.01
CA ASP A 70 46.23 -11.00 -31.41
C ASP A 70 45.16 -10.12 -30.77
N ASP A 71 43.92 -10.12 -31.30
CA ASP A 71 42.78 -9.39 -30.72
C ASP A 71 42.43 -9.87 -29.30
N PHE A 72 42.78 -11.12 -28.91
CA PHE A 72 42.60 -11.61 -27.53
C PHE A 72 43.67 -11.10 -26.57
N TYR A 73 44.81 -10.63 -27.09
CA TYR A 73 45.98 -10.22 -26.31
C TYR A 73 46.22 -8.71 -26.36
N GLU A 74 45.71 -8.02 -27.38
CA GLU A 74 45.83 -6.57 -27.50
C GLU A 74 45.03 -5.83 -26.41
N PRO A 75 45.71 -5.03 -25.56
CA PRO A 75 45.05 -4.27 -24.51
C PRO A 75 44.34 -3.04 -25.09
N VAL A 76 43.02 -2.95 -24.89
CA VAL A 76 42.26 -1.73 -25.14
C VAL A 76 42.23 -0.91 -23.84
N ASP A 77 42.57 0.39 -23.94
CA ASP A 77 42.72 1.31 -22.79
C ASP A 77 43.76 0.88 -21.74
N GLY A 78 44.76 0.09 -22.14
CA GLY A 78 45.84 -0.38 -21.25
C GLY A 78 45.43 -1.49 -20.27
N GLU A 79 44.21 -2.04 -20.40
CA GLU A 79 43.76 -3.20 -19.64
C GLU A 79 43.92 -4.47 -20.49
N PRO A 80 44.73 -5.46 -20.07
CA PRO A 80 44.80 -6.73 -20.78
C PRO A 80 43.45 -7.46 -20.65
N ILE A 81 43.02 -8.11 -21.74
CA ILE A 81 41.84 -8.99 -21.75
C ILE A 81 42.08 -10.24 -20.86
N HIS A 82 43.28 -10.47 -20.36
CA HIS A 82 43.58 -11.66 -19.57
C HIS A 82 43.09 -11.58 -18.12
N SER A 83 42.02 -12.32 -17.80
CA SER A 83 41.87 -12.92 -16.48
C SER A 83 42.65 -14.24 -16.44
N VAL A 84 43.09 -14.66 -15.25
CA VAL A 84 43.83 -15.93 -15.04
C VAL A 84 43.02 -17.17 -15.50
N CYS A 85 41.72 -17.00 -15.76
CA CYS A 85 40.78 -18.06 -16.10
C CYS A 85 40.28 -18.01 -17.57
N PHE A 86 40.75 -17.07 -18.38
CA PHE A 86 40.34 -16.95 -19.78
C PHE A 86 41.40 -17.55 -20.69
N ASN A 87 41.25 -18.83 -21.04
CA ASN A 87 42.02 -19.49 -22.08
C ASN A 87 41.05 -20.27 -22.98
N PRO A 88 40.49 -19.63 -24.04
CA PRO A 88 39.52 -20.30 -24.88
C PRO A 88 40.20 -21.43 -25.66
N VAL A 89 39.72 -22.66 -25.50
CA VAL A 89 40.30 -23.82 -26.20
C VAL A 89 39.34 -24.36 -27.27
N GLN A 90 38.02 -24.26 -27.06
CA GLN A 90 37.05 -24.99 -27.87
C GLN A 90 35.78 -24.20 -28.25
N LEU A 91 35.44 -24.24 -29.53
CA LEU A 91 34.21 -23.73 -30.14
C LEU A 91 33.25 -24.88 -30.49
N TYR A 92 31.96 -24.62 -30.41
CA TYR A 92 30.91 -25.57 -30.79
C TYR A 92 30.09 -25.03 -31.95
N PHE A 93 29.63 -25.89 -32.87
CA PHE A 93 28.73 -25.41 -33.93
C PHE A 93 27.74 -26.45 -34.43
N THR A 94 26.65 -25.96 -35.02
CA THR A 94 25.55 -26.75 -35.59
C THR A 94 24.89 -25.98 -36.75
N PRO A 95 24.37 -26.64 -37.80
CA PRO A 95 24.37 -28.08 -38.05
C PRO A 95 25.70 -28.59 -38.62
N LYS A 96 25.96 -29.89 -38.48
CA LYS A 96 27.13 -30.57 -39.02
C LYS A 96 26.97 -30.80 -40.53
N ASN A 97 27.43 -29.83 -41.33
CA ASN A 97 27.43 -29.88 -42.79
C ASN A 97 28.84 -29.62 -43.32
N ASN A 98 29.12 -30.06 -44.55
CA ASN A 98 30.46 -29.88 -45.13
C ASN A 98 30.83 -28.38 -45.25
N LEU A 99 29.86 -27.53 -45.63
CA LEU A 99 30.04 -26.08 -45.71
C LEU A 99 30.28 -25.43 -44.34
N THR A 100 29.54 -25.83 -43.30
CA THR A 100 29.72 -25.26 -41.95
C THR A 100 31.04 -25.71 -41.33
N ILE A 101 31.50 -26.94 -41.64
CA ILE A 101 32.84 -27.42 -41.28
C ILE A 101 33.92 -26.60 -41.97
N GLN A 102 33.74 -26.23 -43.24
CA GLN A 102 34.68 -25.36 -43.97
C GLN A 102 34.73 -23.94 -43.37
N ILE A 103 33.59 -23.32 -43.08
CA ILE A 103 33.53 -22.01 -42.43
C ILE A 103 34.28 -22.06 -41.09
N MET A 104 33.96 -23.06 -40.26
CA MET A 104 34.53 -23.17 -38.93
C MET A 104 36.01 -23.57 -38.95
N SER A 105 36.50 -24.27 -39.99
CA SER A 105 37.93 -24.54 -40.13
C SER A 105 38.73 -23.28 -40.46
N ILE A 106 38.18 -22.37 -41.27
CA ILE A 106 38.77 -21.05 -41.53
C ILE A 106 38.81 -20.23 -40.22
N VAL A 107 37.71 -20.23 -39.45
CA VAL A 107 37.64 -19.55 -38.15
C VAL A 107 38.66 -20.13 -37.16
N ASN A 108 38.77 -21.45 -37.07
CA ASN A 108 39.73 -22.14 -36.20
C ASN A 108 41.18 -21.78 -36.54
N ASN A 109 41.51 -21.74 -37.83
CA ASN A 109 42.86 -21.39 -38.27
C ASN A 109 43.21 -19.93 -37.91
N ARG A 110 42.24 -19.02 -38.01
CA ARG A 110 42.42 -17.59 -37.68
C ARG A 110 42.53 -17.34 -36.18
N LEU A 111 41.70 -18.00 -35.38
CA LEU A 111 41.63 -17.81 -33.92
C LEU A 111 42.45 -18.82 -33.10
N ARG A 112 43.08 -19.82 -33.75
CA ARG A 112 43.79 -20.96 -33.12
C ARG A 112 42.93 -21.70 -32.07
N LEU A 113 41.65 -21.90 -32.38
CA LEU A 113 40.68 -22.62 -31.54
C LEU A 113 40.35 -23.99 -32.13
N LEU A 114 39.93 -24.95 -31.30
CA LEU A 114 39.41 -26.24 -31.74
C LEU A 114 37.89 -26.16 -31.91
N SER A 115 37.29 -26.73 -32.96
CA SER A 115 35.82 -26.76 -33.11
C SER A 115 35.23 -28.17 -33.03
N LYS A 116 34.10 -28.35 -32.35
CA LYS A 116 33.31 -29.59 -32.34
C LYS A 116 31.92 -29.36 -32.96
N ALA A 117 31.57 -30.20 -33.94
CA ALA A 117 30.32 -30.10 -34.69
C ALA A 117 29.20 -30.95 -34.08
N TYR A 118 27.96 -30.46 -34.15
CA TYR A 118 26.75 -31.12 -33.67
C TYR A 118 25.63 -31.09 -34.72
N GLU A 119 24.82 -32.14 -34.75
CA GLU A 119 23.68 -32.22 -35.68
C GLU A 119 22.53 -31.29 -35.26
N ASN A 120 22.22 -31.27 -33.96
CA ASN A 120 21.11 -30.48 -33.41
C ASN A 120 21.60 -29.47 -32.36
N GLU A 121 20.90 -28.33 -32.28
CA GLU A 121 21.15 -27.30 -31.27
C GLU A 121 20.93 -27.82 -29.85
N HIS A 122 19.92 -28.67 -29.63
CA HIS A 122 19.59 -29.22 -28.31
C HIS A 122 20.73 -30.09 -27.75
N THR A 123 21.27 -31.01 -28.55
CA THR A 123 22.36 -31.91 -28.15
C THR A 123 23.64 -31.14 -27.85
N MET A 124 23.91 -30.07 -28.60
CA MET A 124 25.06 -29.20 -28.38
C MET A 124 24.94 -28.49 -27.03
N VAL A 125 23.78 -27.94 -26.71
CA VAL A 125 23.55 -27.21 -25.46
C VAL A 125 23.62 -28.14 -24.25
N GLU A 126 23.04 -29.34 -24.33
CA GLU A 126 23.10 -30.32 -23.24
C GLU A 126 24.54 -30.74 -22.90
N ASP A 127 25.37 -30.98 -23.91
CA ASP A 127 26.78 -31.35 -23.72
C ASP A 127 27.59 -30.19 -23.13
N ILE A 128 27.39 -28.97 -23.64
CA ILE A 128 28.03 -27.76 -23.09
C ILE A 128 27.61 -27.55 -21.62
N MET A 129 26.34 -27.77 -21.28
CA MET A 129 25.86 -27.65 -19.89
C MET A 129 26.43 -28.74 -18.98
N LYS A 130 26.64 -29.97 -19.48
CA LYS A 130 27.31 -31.03 -18.71
C LYS A 130 28.75 -30.67 -18.40
N GLU A 131 29.50 -30.15 -19.38
CA GLU A 131 30.88 -29.69 -19.19
C GLU A 131 30.96 -28.51 -18.20
N LEU A 132 30.05 -27.54 -18.32
CA LEU A 132 29.97 -26.39 -17.43
C LEU A 132 29.61 -26.76 -15.98
N ASN A 133 28.84 -27.82 -15.75
CA ASN A 133 28.47 -28.27 -14.41
C ASN A 133 29.57 -29.11 -13.72
N GLN A 134 30.51 -29.68 -14.49
CA GLN A 134 31.57 -30.55 -13.98
C GLN A 134 32.86 -29.79 -13.62
N LEU A 135 33.08 -28.62 -14.20
CA LEU A 135 34.30 -27.83 -14.06
C LEU A 135 33.98 -26.51 -13.35
N ASP A 136 34.84 -26.09 -12.41
CA ASP A 136 34.82 -24.72 -11.90
C ASP A 136 34.95 -23.71 -13.06
N LEU A 137 34.47 -22.48 -12.90
CA LEU A 137 34.46 -21.44 -13.95
C LEU A 137 35.81 -21.23 -14.69
N CYS A 138 36.93 -21.62 -14.08
CA CYS A 138 38.28 -21.51 -14.62
C CYS A 138 38.80 -22.79 -15.32
N GLY A 139 38.09 -23.91 -15.23
CA GLY A 139 38.44 -25.18 -15.89
C GLY A 139 37.69 -25.43 -17.20
N CYS A 140 36.70 -24.59 -17.54
CA CYS A 140 35.89 -24.79 -18.74
C CYS A 140 36.64 -24.34 -20.00
N SER A 141 36.97 -25.29 -20.87
CA SER A 141 37.60 -25.09 -22.18
C SER A 141 36.67 -24.45 -23.23
N ALA A 142 35.36 -24.41 -22.96
CA ALA A 142 34.33 -23.94 -23.87
C ALA A 142 34.38 -22.41 -24.03
N TYR A 143 34.70 -21.97 -25.25
CA TYR A 143 34.67 -20.56 -25.61
C TYR A 143 33.25 -20.08 -25.93
N GLY A 144 32.50 -20.85 -26.71
CA GLY A 144 31.17 -20.46 -27.20
C GLY A 144 30.63 -21.43 -28.24
N ALA A 145 29.41 -21.17 -28.71
CA ALA A 145 28.78 -21.95 -29.76
C ALA A 145 28.20 -21.07 -30.89
N VAL A 146 28.20 -21.60 -32.12
CA VAL A 146 27.65 -20.95 -33.32
C VAL A 146 26.53 -21.82 -33.89
N VAL A 147 25.35 -21.25 -34.09
CA VAL A 147 24.19 -21.95 -34.64
C VAL A 147 23.83 -21.29 -35.95
N PHE A 148 24.01 -21.98 -37.07
CA PHE A 148 23.56 -21.51 -38.38
C PHE A 148 22.05 -21.83 -38.52
N GLU A 149 21.23 -20.84 -38.85
CA GLU A 149 19.77 -21.00 -38.94
C GLU A 149 19.33 -21.62 -40.27
N ASP A 150 18.07 -22.09 -40.31
CA ASP A 150 17.44 -22.57 -41.54
C ASP A 150 17.42 -21.43 -42.59
N GLY A 151 17.86 -21.75 -43.80
CA GLY A 151 18.05 -20.77 -44.88
C GLY A 151 19.48 -20.21 -45.02
N PHE A 152 20.37 -20.48 -44.05
CA PHE A 152 21.80 -20.15 -44.19
C PHE A 152 22.50 -20.99 -45.27
N LEU A 153 22.02 -22.22 -45.49
CA LEU A 153 22.51 -23.15 -46.50
C LEU A 153 21.38 -23.52 -47.47
N ASN A 154 21.65 -23.46 -48.77
CA ASN A 154 20.81 -24.00 -49.83
C ASN A 154 21.43 -25.30 -50.37
N GLU A 155 20.65 -26.12 -51.10
CA GLU A 155 21.14 -27.37 -51.71
C GLU A 155 22.36 -27.18 -52.63
N THR A 156 22.56 -25.97 -53.17
CA THR A 156 23.63 -25.62 -54.10
C THR A 156 24.75 -24.75 -53.49
N GLY A 157 24.68 -24.35 -52.21
CA GLY A 157 25.69 -23.46 -51.62
C GLY A 157 25.20 -22.64 -50.42
N LEU A 158 25.75 -21.43 -50.24
CA LEU A 158 25.24 -20.47 -49.26
C LEU A 158 23.85 -19.98 -49.69
N GLY A 159 22.92 -19.87 -48.72
CA GLY A 159 21.57 -19.37 -48.97
C GLY A 159 21.51 -17.85 -49.13
N GLU A 160 20.36 -17.35 -49.59
CA GLU A 160 20.14 -15.90 -49.77
C GLU A 160 20.00 -15.16 -48.42
N GLU A 161 19.60 -15.86 -47.35
CA GLU A 161 19.48 -15.31 -46.00
C GLU A 161 20.56 -15.88 -45.05
N LEU A 162 21.66 -15.15 -44.89
CA LEU A 162 22.77 -15.52 -44.01
C LEU A 162 22.46 -15.24 -42.52
N LYS A 163 21.58 -16.04 -41.91
CA LYS A 163 21.23 -15.95 -40.49
C LYS A 163 22.02 -16.94 -39.63
N TYR A 164 22.69 -16.44 -38.59
CA TYR A 164 23.35 -17.27 -37.58
C TYR A 164 23.21 -16.65 -36.18
N LYS A 165 23.34 -17.48 -35.14
CA LYS A 165 23.31 -17.10 -33.74
C LYS A 165 24.63 -17.45 -33.07
N ILE A 166 25.20 -16.51 -32.32
CA ILE A 166 26.32 -16.76 -31.41
C ILE A 166 25.77 -16.96 -30.00
N ARG A 167 26.11 -18.09 -29.38
CA ARG A 167 25.75 -18.43 -27.99
C ARG A 167 27.01 -18.42 -27.13
N LEU A 168 27.14 -17.40 -26.27
CA LEU A 168 28.18 -17.32 -25.24
C LEU A 168 27.58 -17.56 -23.85
N SER A 169 28.44 -17.86 -22.87
CA SER A 169 28.02 -18.00 -21.47
C SER A 169 27.33 -16.73 -20.98
N ASN A 170 26.21 -16.88 -20.27
CA ASN A 170 25.48 -15.75 -19.67
C ASN A 170 26.28 -15.08 -18.54
N THR A 171 27.31 -15.72 -17.99
CA THR A 171 28.19 -15.12 -16.98
C THR A 171 29.45 -14.56 -17.65
N PRO A 172 29.84 -13.30 -17.37
CA PRO A 172 31.03 -12.70 -17.95
C PRO A 172 32.26 -13.37 -17.32
N ARG A 173 33.18 -13.87 -18.15
CA ARG A 173 34.40 -14.57 -17.74
C ARG A 173 35.52 -13.60 -17.37
N ASN A 174 35.41 -12.35 -17.82
CA ASN A 174 36.45 -11.34 -17.69
C ASN A 174 36.02 -10.11 -16.88
N SER A 175 35.08 -10.28 -15.94
CA SER A 175 34.57 -9.15 -15.16
C SER A 175 35.52 -8.75 -14.02
N GLN A 176 36.56 -7.97 -14.30
CA GLN A 176 37.24 -7.23 -13.23
C GLN A 176 36.43 -6.00 -12.82
N SER A 177 36.32 -5.76 -11.51
CA SER A 177 35.91 -4.47 -10.96
C SER A 177 37.15 -3.64 -10.71
N ARG A 178 37.27 -2.48 -11.36
CA ARG A 178 38.30 -1.49 -11.02
C ARG A 178 38.23 -1.19 -9.52
N ARG A 179 39.35 -1.39 -8.80
CA ARG A 179 39.51 -0.96 -7.40
C ARG A 179 39.13 0.52 -7.30
N GLY A 180 38.16 0.83 -6.43
CA GLY A 180 37.82 2.21 -6.06
C GLY A 180 36.54 2.80 -6.67
N THR A 181 35.83 2.12 -7.58
CA THR A 181 34.48 2.56 -7.99
C THR A 181 33.41 1.72 -7.30
N TRP A 182 32.74 2.31 -6.30
CA TRP A 182 31.56 1.74 -5.66
C TRP A 182 30.38 1.74 -6.65
N ASN A 183 30.30 0.73 -7.51
CA ASN A 183 29.15 0.54 -8.38
C ASN A 183 28.11 -0.34 -7.68
N ILE A 184 27.02 0.30 -7.22
CA ILE A 184 25.91 -0.31 -6.44
C ILE A 184 25.23 -1.51 -7.16
N GLY A 185 25.52 -1.75 -8.45
CA GLY A 185 25.16 -2.99 -9.13
C GLY A 185 25.79 -4.26 -8.52
N GLN A 186 26.87 -4.14 -7.75
CA GLN A 186 27.50 -5.24 -7.01
C GLN A 186 26.77 -5.58 -5.69
N ALA A 187 25.84 -4.73 -5.24
CA ALA A 187 25.12 -4.89 -3.96
C ALA A 187 23.79 -5.65 -4.09
N SER A 188 23.50 -6.26 -5.25
CA SER A 188 22.36 -7.17 -5.34
C SER A 188 22.78 -8.54 -4.77
N LEU A 189 22.14 -8.97 -3.69
CA LEU A 189 22.28 -10.30 -3.07
C LEU A 189 22.08 -11.49 -4.03
N PHE A 190 21.75 -11.24 -5.31
CA PHE A 190 21.29 -12.23 -6.28
C PHE A 190 22.03 -12.18 -7.63
N ASN A 191 23.14 -11.43 -7.80
CA ASN A 191 23.88 -11.34 -9.07
C ASN A 191 23.01 -11.06 -10.32
N VAL A 192 21.87 -10.37 -10.16
CA VAL A 192 20.90 -10.15 -11.24
C VAL A 192 21.36 -8.95 -12.06
N GLY A 193 22.15 -9.19 -13.11
CA GLY A 193 22.57 -8.13 -14.02
C GLY A 193 23.84 -8.38 -14.82
N HIS A 194 24.54 -9.50 -14.60
CA HIS A 194 25.80 -9.82 -15.26
C HIS A 194 25.66 -10.41 -16.67
N GLY A 195 24.43 -10.66 -17.15
CA GLY A 195 24.17 -11.28 -18.45
C GLY A 195 24.27 -10.36 -19.66
N TRP A 196 24.40 -10.98 -20.84
CA TRP A 196 24.29 -10.33 -22.15
C TRP A 196 22.87 -9.82 -22.34
N LYS A 197 22.65 -8.53 -22.05
CA LYS A 197 21.34 -7.89 -22.21
C LYS A 197 21.08 -7.53 -23.69
N THR A 198 21.18 -8.51 -24.60
CA THR A 198 20.95 -8.34 -26.05
C THR A 198 19.53 -7.87 -26.36
N ASN A 199 18.57 -8.19 -25.49
CA ASN A 199 17.18 -7.74 -25.58
C ASN A 199 17.00 -6.25 -25.23
N ALA A 200 18.06 -5.55 -24.81
CA ALA A 200 17.99 -4.14 -24.41
C ALA A 200 18.99 -3.30 -25.21
N LEU A 201 18.45 -2.37 -26.00
CA LEU A 201 19.19 -1.34 -26.73
C LEU A 201 19.89 -0.33 -25.81
N TYR A 202 19.32 -0.06 -24.61
CA TYR A 202 19.86 0.91 -23.65
C TYR A 202 20.07 0.30 -22.26
N ALA A 203 20.94 0.92 -21.45
CA ALA A 203 21.17 0.51 -20.06
C ALA A 203 19.96 0.87 -19.18
N PHE A 204 19.60 -0.02 -18.27
CA PHE A 204 18.62 0.27 -17.22
C PHE A 204 19.19 -0.06 -15.84
N PRO A 205 19.05 0.83 -14.83
CA PRO A 205 18.45 2.17 -14.91
C PRO A 205 19.30 3.15 -15.76
N PRO A 206 18.68 4.19 -16.35
CA PRO A 206 19.43 5.22 -17.06
C PRO A 206 20.40 5.91 -16.09
N GLN A 207 21.68 5.93 -16.46
CA GLN A 207 22.71 6.66 -15.73
C GLN A 207 22.89 8.04 -16.36
N ASN A 208 23.32 9.00 -15.56
CA ASN A 208 23.70 10.31 -16.07
C ASN A 208 25.03 10.18 -16.81
N GLY A 209 25.03 10.53 -18.10
CA GLY A 209 26.22 10.44 -18.94
C GLY A 209 26.34 9.14 -19.74
N PRO A 210 27.46 8.97 -20.45
CA PRO A 210 27.72 7.79 -21.24
C PRO A 210 27.94 6.57 -20.35
N ARG A 211 27.45 5.41 -20.80
CA ARG A 211 27.76 4.13 -20.16
C ARG A 211 29.28 3.95 -20.14
N GLN A 212 29.84 3.83 -18.93
CA GLN A 212 31.28 3.69 -18.68
C GLN A 212 32.11 4.70 -19.48
N SER A 213 32.15 5.96 -19.02
CA SER A 213 32.79 7.07 -19.72
C SER A 213 34.26 6.83 -20.07
N ASN A 214 34.97 6.02 -19.28
CA ASN A 214 36.41 5.83 -19.38
C ASN A 214 36.82 4.63 -20.24
N SER A 215 35.88 3.97 -20.92
CA SER A 215 36.13 2.75 -21.69
C SER A 215 35.78 2.99 -23.15
N THR A 216 36.71 2.77 -24.07
CA THR A 216 36.50 2.92 -25.52
C THR A 216 35.68 1.77 -26.09
N ASP A 217 35.70 0.61 -25.45
CA ASP A 217 34.96 -0.60 -25.84
C ASP A 217 33.48 -0.63 -25.39
N GLY A 218 33.03 0.37 -24.62
CA GLY A 218 31.63 0.45 -24.14
C GLY A 218 31.35 -0.24 -22.80
N GLY A 219 32.35 -0.91 -22.23
CA GLY A 219 32.30 -1.56 -20.93
C GLY A 219 31.30 -2.71 -20.85
N LYS A 220 30.75 -2.97 -19.65
CA LYS A 220 29.82 -4.08 -19.40
C LYS A 220 28.54 -3.96 -20.26
N PRO A 221 28.05 -5.03 -20.92
CA PRO A 221 28.35 -6.45 -20.69
C PRO A 221 29.67 -6.98 -21.29
N GLY A 222 30.42 -6.18 -22.05
CA GLY A 222 31.77 -6.52 -22.51
C GLY A 222 31.83 -7.26 -23.85
N TYR A 223 31.12 -6.79 -24.87
CA TYR A 223 31.11 -7.43 -26.21
C TYR A 223 32.52 -7.61 -26.81
N TRP A 224 33.41 -6.66 -26.55
CA TRP A 224 34.83 -6.77 -26.88
C TRP A 224 35.59 -7.70 -25.92
N ARG A 225 35.54 -7.40 -24.61
CA ARG A 225 36.31 -8.10 -23.55
C ARG A 225 36.02 -9.59 -23.41
N GLU A 226 34.85 -10.04 -23.82
CA GLU A 226 34.44 -11.45 -23.83
C GLU A 226 34.65 -12.11 -25.22
N GLY A 227 35.10 -11.32 -26.20
CA GLY A 227 35.44 -11.71 -27.58
C GLY A 227 34.26 -11.98 -28.51
N PHE A 228 33.05 -11.54 -28.16
CA PHE A 228 31.88 -11.69 -29.03
C PHE A 228 32.10 -11.03 -30.40
N LEU A 229 32.64 -9.80 -30.42
CA LEU A 229 32.93 -9.08 -31.66
C LEU A 229 34.04 -9.75 -32.48
N ILE A 230 35.01 -10.36 -31.82
CA ILE A 230 36.11 -11.10 -32.46
C ILE A 230 35.55 -12.33 -33.18
N LEU A 231 34.71 -13.11 -32.49
CA LEU A 231 34.06 -14.30 -33.06
C LEU A 231 33.11 -13.93 -34.22
N GLN A 232 32.32 -12.86 -34.05
CA GLN A 232 31.42 -12.37 -35.10
C GLN A 232 32.20 -11.99 -36.36
N HIS A 233 33.25 -11.18 -36.21
CA HIS A 233 34.07 -10.74 -37.34
C HIS A 233 34.85 -11.90 -37.98
N ALA A 234 35.28 -12.89 -37.20
CA ALA A 234 35.95 -14.08 -37.74
C ALA A 234 35.00 -14.91 -38.63
N ILE A 235 33.74 -15.10 -38.21
CA ILE A 235 32.71 -15.79 -39.00
C ILE A 235 32.40 -14.98 -40.26
N ASP A 236 32.18 -13.67 -40.13
CA ASP A 236 31.85 -12.80 -41.26
C ASP A 236 32.99 -12.80 -42.29
N LYS A 237 34.27 -12.71 -41.86
CA LYS A 237 35.42 -12.84 -42.76
C LYS A 237 35.52 -14.23 -43.39
N ALA A 238 35.21 -15.31 -42.66
CA ALA A 238 35.20 -16.66 -43.23
C ALA A 238 34.13 -16.79 -44.32
N VAL A 239 32.91 -16.28 -44.09
CA VAL A 239 31.83 -16.27 -45.10
C VAL A 239 32.21 -15.41 -46.30
N ILE A 240 32.76 -14.21 -46.09
CA ILE A 240 33.24 -13.34 -47.17
C ILE A 240 34.34 -14.03 -47.98
N SER A 241 35.28 -14.74 -47.33
CA SER A 241 36.34 -15.48 -48.02
C SER A 241 35.83 -16.63 -48.90
N MET A 242 34.66 -17.19 -48.58
CA MET A 242 34.01 -18.20 -49.41
C MET A 242 33.27 -17.61 -50.61
N LEU A 243 32.79 -16.36 -50.50
CA LEU A 243 32.11 -15.64 -51.58
C LEU A 243 33.09 -14.89 -52.49
N ALA A 244 34.26 -14.50 -51.97
CA ALA A 244 35.25 -13.73 -52.69
C ALA A 244 36.02 -14.59 -53.70
N SER A 245 36.20 -14.08 -54.92
CA SER A 245 37.05 -14.72 -55.95
C SER A 245 38.55 -14.59 -55.67
N ASN A 246 38.96 -13.55 -54.92
CA ASN A 246 40.35 -13.29 -54.52
C ASN A 246 40.48 -13.26 -52.99
N LEU A 247 41.22 -14.23 -52.43
CA LEU A 247 41.44 -14.36 -50.98
C LEU A 247 42.33 -13.24 -50.40
N THR A 248 43.23 -12.66 -51.20
CA THR A 248 44.23 -11.68 -50.74
C THR A 248 43.66 -10.29 -50.43
N ASP A 249 42.45 -9.97 -50.92
CA ASP A 249 41.81 -8.68 -50.66
C ASP A 249 40.97 -8.71 -49.36
N VAL A 250 40.56 -9.89 -48.91
CA VAL A 250 39.78 -10.07 -47.67
C VAL A 250 40.62 -9.77 -46.43
N ASP A 251 41.92 -10.08 -46.46
CA ASP A 251 42.83 -9.85 -45.33
C ASP A 251 43.34 -8.40 -45.26
N LYS A 252 43.23 -7.62 -46.36
CA LYS A 252 43.55 -6.18 -46.37
C LYS A 252 42.43 -5.31 -45.79
N PHE A 253 41.22 -5.85 -45.64
CA PHE A 253 40.09 -5.11 -45.11
C PHE A 253 40.11 -5.11 -43.57
N HIS A 254 40.24 -3.91 -43.00
CA HIS A 254 40.23 -3.65 -41.56
C HIS A 254 38.94 -2.95 -41.15
N VAL A 255 38.30 -3.45 -40.09
CA VAL A 255 37.11 -2.83 -39.50
C VAL A 255 37.54 -2.05 -38.28
N HIS A 256 37.28 -0.75 -38.29
CA HIS A 256 37.47 0.13 -37.15
C HIS A 256 36.13 0.35 -36.45
N LEU A 257 36.09 0.11 -35.16
CA LEU A 257 34.95 0.42 -34.32
C LEU A 257 35.23 1.69 -33.53
N LYS A 258 34.27 2.61 -33.57
CA LYS A 258 34.30 3.85 -32.80
C LYS A 258 32.95 4.07 -32.13
N ARG A 259 32.96 4.40 -30.84
CA ARG A 259 31.76 4.82 -30.14
C ARG A 259 31.31 6.19 -30.64
N PHE A 260 29.99 6.38 -30.73
CA PHE A 260 29.44 7.71 -30.98
C PHE A 260 29.88 8.69 -29.89
N VAL A 261 30.22 9.92 -30.30
CA VAL A 261 30.55 11.02 -29.39
C VAL A 261 29.36 11.29 -28.48
N TYR A 262 29.61 11.42 -27.18
CA TYR A 262 28.57 11.73 -26.22
C TYR A 262 28.51 13.24 -25.96
N PRO A 263 27.33 13.88 -26.02
CA PRO A 263 27.19 15.32 -25.81
C PRO A 263 27.60 15.73 -24.38
N PRO A 264 27.89 17.03 -24.15
CA PRO A 264 28.18 17.53 -22.81
C PRO A 264 27.02 17.22 -21.85
N TYR A 265 27.35 16.80 -20.63
CA TYR A 265 26.36 16.31 -19.67
C TYR A 265 26.69 16.73 -18.24
N VAL A 266 25.67 16.68 -17.38
CA VAL A 266 25.83 16.94 -15.94
C VAL A 266 25.86 15.60 -15.22
N ASP A 267 27.00 15.28 -14.63
CA ASP A 267 27.20 14.10 -13.81
C ASP A 267 26.70 14.39 -12.39
N ASN A 268 25.48 13.92 -12.09
CA ASN A 268 24.88 14.04 -10.77
C ASN A 268 24.61 12.65 -10.18
N PRO A 269 25.55 12.10 -9.38
CA PRO A 269 25.38 10.77 -8.78
C PRO A 269 24.25 10.73 -7.75
N PHE A 270 23.73 11.89 -7.31
CA PHE A 270 22.60 11.93 -6.40
C PHE A 270 21.29 11.41 -7.01
N ILE A 271 21.14 11.45 -8.34
CA ILE A 271 19.91 10.95 -9.01
C ILE A 271 19.74 9.44 -8.83
N THR A 272 20.83 8.67 -8.85
CA THR A 272 20.77 7.22 -8.60
C THR A 272 20.40 6.93 -7.15
N VAL A 273 20.89 7.74 -6.21
CA VAL A 273 20.51 7.69 -4.78
C VAL A 273 19.01 7.95 -4.62
N ILE A 274 18.46 8.95 -5.32
CA ILE A 274 17.01 9.22 -5.34
C ILE A 274 16.25 7.99 -5.86
N GLN A 275 16.63 7.43 -7.01
CA GLN A 275 15.91 6.30 -7.62
C GLN A 275 15.93 5.03 -6.76
N GLN A 276 16.99 4.79 -5.99
CA GLN A 276 17.15 3.56 -5.23
C GLN A 276 16.70 3.67 -3.77
N HIS A 277 16.98 4.79 -3.10
CA HIS A 277 16.78 4.92 -1.65
C HIS A 277 15.57 5.77 -1.26
N LEU A 278 15.11 6.70 -2.11
CA LEU A 278 13.95 7.52 -1.80
C LEU A 278 12.68 6.69 -1.53
N PRO A 279 12.36 5.60 -2.27
CA PRO A 279 11.21 4.75 -1.94
C PRO A 279 11.21 4.20 -0.51
N VAL A 280 12.37 3.72 -0.05
CA VAL A 280 12.53 3.17 1.31
C VAL A 280 12.39 4.27 2.36
N ILE A 281 12.95 5.45 2.09
CA ILE A 281 12.83 6.60 2.97
C ILE A 281 11.36 7.04 3.11
N MET A 282 10.62 7.07 2.00
CA MET A 282 9.20 7.41 2.00
C MET A 282 8.36 6.35 2.73
N LEU A 283 8.68 5.07 2.55
CA LEU A 283 8.07 3.96 3.30
C LEU A 283 8.21 4.15 4.82
N LEU A 284 9.44 4.40 5.29
CA LEU A 284 9.75 4.58 6.71
C LEU A 284 9.14 5.85 7.28
N SER A 285 9.10 6.92 6.48
CA SER A 285 8.51 8.21 6.87
C SER A 285 7.04 8.08 7.26
N PHE A 286 6.24 7.37 6.46
CA PHE A 286 4.80 7.20 6.73
C PHE A 286 4.47 6.03 7.68
N ALA A 287 5.42 5.14 7.98
CA ALA A 287 5.17 3.94 8.78
C ALA A 287 4.58 4.24 10.16
N PHE A 288 5.15 5.22 10.87
CA PHE A 288 4.66 5.60 12.19
C PHE A 288 3.24 6.18 12.15
N SER A 289 2.95 7.04 11.17
CA SER A 289 1.62 7.63 11.00
C SER A 289 0.56 6.55 10.72
N VAL A 290 0.86 5.58 9.86
CA VAL A 290 -0.05 4.47 9.52
C VAL A 290 -0.32 3.57 10.74
N VAL A 291 0.73 3.23 11.48
CA VAL A 291 0.62 2.45 12.74
C VAL A 291 -0.25 3.18 13.76
N TYR A 292 -0.01 4.48 13.96
CA TYR A 292 -0.76 5.27 14.92
C TYR A 292 -2.23 5.46 14.50
N ILE A 293 -2.50 5.77 13.24
CA ILE A 293 -3.88 5.91 12.72
C ILE A 293 -4.65 4.60 12.89
N SER A 294 -4.05 3.46 12.52
CA SER A 294 -4.71 2.15 12.70
C SER A 294 -5.00 1.84 14.18
N ARG A 295 -4.07 2.16 15.09
CA ARG A 295 -4.27 2.02 16.55
C ARG A 295 -5.43 2.87 17.05
N THR A 296 -5.50 4.15 16.69
CA THR A 296 -6.56 5.06 17.16
C THR A 296 -7.95 4.63 16.66
N VAL A 297 -8.05 4.19 15.41
CA VAL A 297 -9.31 3.66 14.84
C VAL A 297 -9.79 2.42 15.60
N VAL A 298 -8.89 1.51 15.98
CA VAL A 298 -9.26 0.31 16.74
C VAL A 298 -9.49 0.59 18.22
N MET A 299 -8.78 1.55 18.82
CA MET A 299 -8.99 1.97 20.20
C MET A 299 -10.42 2.51 20.41
N ASP A 300 -10.97 3.27 19.45
CA ASP A 300 -12.37 3.71 19.48
C ASP A 300 -13.37 2.55 19.42
N LYS A 301 -13.00 1.44 18.76
CA LYS A 301 -13.78 0.19 18.73
C LYS A 301 -13.65 -0.60 20.03
N GLU A 302 -12.46 -0.66 20.61
CA GLU A 302 -12.14 -1.35 21.86
C GLU A 302 -12.94 -0.73 23.03
N LEU A 303 -12.93 0.59 23.13
CA LEU A 303 -13.70 1.36 24.12
C LEU A 303 -15.22 1.40 23.82
N ARG A 304 -15.64 0.89 22.65
CA ARG A 304 -17.03 0.88 22.15
C ARG A 304 -17.68 2.27 22.12
N VAL A 305 -16.88 3.32 21.97
CA VAL A 305 -17.37 4.70 21.95
C VAL A 305 -18.18 4.96 20.68
N LYS A 306 -17.84 4.32 19.56
CA LYS A 306 -18.63 4.34 18.31
C LYS A 306 -20.07 3.87 18.52
N GLU A 307 -20.27 2.77 19.25
CA GLU A 307 -21.59 2.23 19.57
C GLU A 307 -22.37 3.18 20.49
N TYR A 308 -21.68 3.75 21.48
CA TYR A 308 -22.29 4.68 22.43
C TYR A 308 -22.75 5.99 21.76
N MET A 309 -21.89 6.59 20.92
CA MET A 309 -22.26 7.78 20.14
C MET A 309 -23.44 7.49 19.19
N ARG A 310 -23.54 6.28 18.64
CA ARG A 310 -24.68 5.86 17.80
C ARG A 310 -25.98 5.86 18.58
N VAL A 311 -25.99 5.37 19.83
CA VAL A 311 -27.18 5.40 20.69
C VAL A 311 -27.62 6.84 20.98
N MET A 312 -26.66 7.77 21.08
CA MET A 312 -26.89 9.20 21.30
C MET A 312 -27.25 9.99 20.02
N GLY A 313 -27.50 9.31 18.89
CA GLY A 313 -27.98 9.95 17.67
C GLY A 313 -26.93 10.28 16.60
N LEU A 314 -25.73 9.72 16.70
CA LEU A 314 -24.73 9.84 15.64
C LEU A 314 -25.01 8.89 14.46
N LYS A 315 -24.99 9.42 13.24
CA LYS A 315 -25.08 8.61 12.02
C LYS A 315 -23.76 7.86 11.74
N LEU A 316 -23.86 6.64 11.20
CA LEU A 316 -22.75 5.71 11.04
C LEU A 316 -21.59 6.26 10.18
N TRP A 317 -21.89 6.86 9.03
CA TRP A 317 -20.85 7.38 8.12
C TRP A 317 -20.11 8.61 8.67
N VAL A 318 -20.72 9.38 9.60
CA VAL A 318 -20.18 10.68 10.02
C VAL A 318 -18.95 10.47 10.89
N HIS A 319 -18.96 9.41 11.68
CA HIS A 319 -17.80 9.02 12.48
C HIS A 319 -16.59 8.69 11.60
N SER A 320 -16.75 7.79 10.62
CA SER A 320 -15.66 7.41 9.71
C SER A 320 -15.18 8.59 8.88
N ALA A 321 -16.10 9.44 8.38
CA ALA A 321 -15.74 10.65 7.64
C ALA A 321 -14.94 11.65 8.49
N ALA A 322 -15.30 11.85 9.76
CA ALA A 322 -14.55 12.73 10.66
C ALA A 322 -13.12 12.22 10.92
N HIS A 323 -12.93 10.91 11.09
CA HIS A 323 -11.59 10.32 11.20
C HIS A 323 -10.80 10.47 9.91
N PHE A 324 -11.42 10.23 8.76
CA PHE A 324 -10.78 10.40 7.45
C PHE A 324 -10.32 11.85 7.26
N ILE A 325 -11.19 12.84 7.45
CA ILE A 325 -10.89 14.26 7.24
C ILE A 325 -9.76 14.73 8.16
N CYS A 326 -9.81 14.44 9.47
CA CYS A 326 -8.77 14.88 10.40
C CYS A 326 -7.41 14.26 10.08
N ASN A 327 -7.36 12.98 9.75
CA ASN A 327 -6.11 12.32 9.39
C ASN A 327 -5.61 12.74 7.99
N PHE A 328 -6.52 13.03 7.06
CA PHE A 328 -6.20 13.53 5.73
C PHE A 328 -5.56 14.92 5.80
N LEU A 329 -6.13 15.85 6.58
CA LEU A 329 -5.51 17.18 6.78
C LEU A 329 -4.10 17.07 7.38
N LYS A 330 -3.91 16.15 8.32
CA LYS A 330 -2.60 15.89 8.93
C LYS A 330 -1.58 15.32 7.95
N LEU A 331 -1.95 14.27 7.20
CA LEU A 331 -1.04 13.69 6.20
C LEU A 331 -0.85 14.60 4.99
N ALA A 332 -1.84 15.42 4.64
CA ALA A 332 -1.71 16.45 3.60
C ALA A 332 -0.66 17.49 4.01
N PHE A 333 -0.64 17.93 5.27
CA PHE A 333 0.42 18.79 5.79
C PHE A 333 1.79 18.12 5.69
N ILE A 334 1.91 16.84 6.07
CA ILE A 334 3.15 16.07 5.92
C ILE A 334 3.57 16.00 4.44
N SER A 335 2.65 15.71 3.53
CA SER A 335 2.93 15.67 2.08
C SER A 335 3.35 17.03 1.52
N ALA A 336 2.76 18.12 2.00
CA ALA A 336 3.13 19.47 1.60
C ALA A 336 4.55 19.82 2.07
N MET A 337 4.88 19.49 3.32
CA MET A 337 6.24 19.64 3.84
C MET A 337 7.22 18.76 3.05
N LEU A 338 6.89 17.50 2.78
CA LEU A 338 7.73 16.62 1.98
C LEU A 338 8.03 17.23 0.60
N THR A 339 7.01 17.74 -0.09
CA THR A 339 7.20 18.38 -1.39
C THR A 339 8.00 19.67 -1.33
N LEU A 340 7.78 20.46 -0.28
CA LEU A 340 8.54 21.68 -0.05
C LEU A 340 10.03 21.36 0.08
N PHE A 341 10.40 20.40 0.94
CA PHE A 341 11.81 20.04 1.13
C PHE A 341 12.45 19.34 -0.07
N LEU A 342 11.69 18.60 -0.89
CA LEU A 342 12.21 17.99 -2.11
C LEU A 342 12.47 19.03 -3.23
N CYS A 343 11.73 20.14 -3.24
CA CYS A 343 11.81 21.15 -4.30
C CYS A 343 12.52 22.44 -3.88
N ILE A 344 12.75 22.65 -2.58
CA ILE A 344 13.47 23.83 -2.08
C ILE A 344 14.93 23.80 -2.53
N SER A 345 15.45 24.98 -2.86
CA SER A 345 16.87 25.17 -3.11
C SER A 345 17.55 25.52 -1.80
N ILE A 346 18.55 24.74 -1.39
CA ILE A 346 19.45 25.11 -0.29
C ILE A 346 20.86 25.18 -0.87
N ASN A 347 21.51 26.34 -0.74
CA ASN A 347 22.83 26.63 -1.32
C ASN A 347 22.89 26.29 -2.83
N ASP A 348 21.89 26.74 -3.58
CA ASP A 348 21.70 26.50 -5.03
C ASP A 348 21.59 25.04 -5.47
N LYS A 349 21.54 24.10 -4.51
CA LYS A 349 21.31 22.68 -4.76
C LYS A 349 19.86 22.32 -4.45
N LYS A 350 19.09 22.04 -5.49
CA LYS A 350 17.77 21.37 -5.38
C LYS A 350 17.96 19.84 -5.41
N ILE A 351 17.10 19.12 -4.68
CA ILE A 351 16.98 17.65 -4.79
C ILE A 351 16.32 17.31 -6.11
N LEU A 352 15.11 17.85 -6.35
CA LEU A 352 14.42 17.81 -7.63
C LEU A 352 14.59 19.17 -8.32
N VAL A 353 15.41 19.21 -9.37
CA VAL A 353 15.79 20.42 -10.09
C VAL A 353 14.71 20.82 -11.09
N LYS A 354 14.11 19.85 -11.78
CA LYS A 354 13.22 20.05 -12.93
C LYS A 354 11.76 19.69 -12.67
N SER A 355 11.46 18.90 -11.65
CA SER A 355 10.10 18.47 -11.36
C SER A 355 9.22 19.61 -10.79
N ASP A 356 7.97 19.69 -11.24
CA ASP A 356 6.98 20.63 -10.74
C ASP A 356 6.52 20.27 -9.31
N PRO A 357 6.63 21.20 -8.34
CA PRO A 357 6.21 20.93 -6.96
C PRO A 357 4.74 20.53 -6.84
N SER A 358 3.86 21.10 -7.67
CA SER A 358 2.42 20.83 -7.64
C SER A 358 2.06 19.42 -8.11
N ALA A 359 2.74 18.90 -9.13
CA ALA A 359 2.54 17.54 -9.63
C ALA A 359 3.04 16.49 -8.62
N VAL A 360 4.20 16.74 -8.01
CA VAL A 360 4.75 15.90 -6.94
C VAL A 360 3.83 15.91 -5.71
N PHE A 361 3.29 17.08 -5.34
CA PHE A 361 2.35 17.21 -4.22
C PHE A 361 1.06 16.46 -4.46
N PHE A 362 0.48 16.56 -5.66
CA PHE A 362 -0.72 15.82 -6.03
C PHE A 362 -0.54 14.31 -5.89
N PHE A 363 0.61 13.78 -6.33
CA PHE A 363 0.95 12.37 -6.17
C PHE A 363 1.01 11.94 -4.69
N PHE A 364 1.73 12.67 -3.84
CA PHE A 364 1.81 12.33 -2.41
C PHE A 364 0.47 12.52 -1.68
N LEU A 365 -0.37 13.46 -2.11
CA LEU A 365 -1.70 13.67 -1.56
C LEU A 365 -2.60 12.46 -1.81
N ILE A 366 -2.60 11.91 -3.02
CA ILE A 366 -3.37 10.69 -3.35
C ILE A 366 -2.85 9.48 -2.59
N TYR A 367 -1.53 9.35 -2.47
CA TYR A 367 -0.93 8.31 -1.65
C TYR A 367 -1.34 8.42 -0.17
N SER A 368 -1.39 9.63 0.37
CA SER A 368 -1.83 9.85 1.75
C SER A 368 -3.29 9.44 1.97
N ALA A 369 -4.18 9.75 1.02
CA ALA A 369 -5.58 9.32 1.05
C ALA A 369 -5.69 7.79 1.01
N THR A 370 -4.94 7.14 0.13
CA THR A 370 -4.91 5.68 -0.03
C THR A 370 -4.38 4.99 1.24
N SER A 371 -3.34 5.55 1.85
CA SER A 371 -2.77 5.07 3.12
C SER A 371 -3.78 5.11 4.27
N ILE A 372 -4.65 6.13 4.31
CA ILE A 372 -5.73 6.21 5.30
C ILE A 372 -6.80 5.14 5.03
N CYS A 373 -7.19 4.94 3.76
CA CYS A 373 -8.13 3.88 3.37
C CYS A 373 -7.60 2.49 3.79
N TYR A 374 -6.31 2.24 3.58
CA TYR A 374 -5.62 1.04 4.04
C TYR A 374 -5.69 0.89 5.57
N CYS A 375 -5.46 1.95 6.35
CA CYS A 375 -5.59 1.92 7.81
C CYS A 375 -7.00 1.51 8.26
N PHE A 376 -8.05 1.98 7.57
CA PHE A 376 -9.42 1.58 7.84
C PHE A 376 -9.69 0.11 7.48
N ALA A 377 -9.13 -0.38 6.38
CA ALA A 377 -9.23 -1.77 5.97
C ALA A 377 -8.59 -2.70 7.02
N VAL A 378 -7.33 -2.46 7.39
CA VAL A 378 -6.63 -3.26 8.42
C VAL A 378 -7.33 -3.15 9.78
N GLY A 379 -7.70 -1.94 10.19
CA GLY A 379 -8.42 -1.69 11.44
C GLY A 379 -9.83 -2.32 11.51
N SER A 380 -10.38 -2.83 10.42
CA SER A 380 -11.65 -3.57 10.41
C SER A 380 -11.50 -5.01 10.93
N PHE A 381 -10.31 -5.61 10.79
CA PHE A 381 -10.07 -7.01 11.14
C PHE A 381 -9.86 -7.26 12.64
N PHE A 382 -9.35 -6.27 13.36
CA PHE A 382 -8.92 -6.44 14.75
C PHE A 382 -9.85 -5.77 15.76
N LYS A 383 -9.71 -6.15 17.04
CA LYS A 383 -10.49 -5.62 18.18
C LYS A 383 -9.65 -4.85 19.20
N ASN A 384 -8.35 -5.12 19.28
CA ASN A 384 -7.45 -4.56 20.29
C ASN A 384 -6.47 -3.59 19.62
N GLY A 385 -6.32 -2.38 20.18
CA GLY A 385 -5.52 -1.32 19.55
C GLY A 385 -4.02 -1.65 19.47
N ASN A 386 -3.44 -2.24 20.52
CA ASN A 386 -2.00 -2.52 20.58
C ASN A 386 -1.57 -3.65 19.63
N VAL A 387 -2.41 -4.67 19.46
CA VAL A 387 -2.14 -5.77 18.51
C VAL A 387 -2.11 -5.26 17.07
N VAL A 388 -3.03 -4.38 16.73
CA VAL A 388 -3.09 -3.75 15.40
C VAL A 388 -1.86 -2.93 15.13
N ALA A 389 -1.38 -2.15 16.10
CA ALA A 389 -0.20 -1.33 15.92
C ALA A 389 1.02 -2.17 15.46
N GLY A 390 1.25 -3.32 16.10
CA GLY A 390 2.31 -4.25 15.72
C GLY A 390 2.07 -4.91 14.36
N CYS A 391 0.89 -5.47 14.14
CA CYS A 391 0.56 -6.14 12.87
C CYS A 391 0.56 -5.19 11.68
N THR A 392 -0.01 -3.99 11.81
CA THR A 392 -0.03 -2.97 10.74
C THR A 392 1.38 -2.59 10.31
N GLY A 393 2.32 -2.43 11.25
CA GLY A 393 3.71 -2.11 10.92
C GLY A 393 4.39 -3.21 10.09
N LEU A 394 4.20 -4.48 10.47
CA LEU A 394 4.74 -5.62 9.72
C LEU A 394 4.14 -5.73 8.32
N VAL A 395 2.81 -5.65 8.20
CA VAL A 395 2.14 -5.70 6.89
C VAL A 395 2.51 -4.49 6.04
N TRP A 396 2.65 -3.31 6.62
CA TRP A 396 3.11 -2.12 5.90
C TRP A 396 4.46 -2.34 5.23
N CYS A 397 5.44 -2.89 5.95
CA CYS A 397 6.75 -3.22 5.38
C CYS A 397 6.65 -4.33 4.32
N SER A 398 5.80 -5.33 4.50
CA SER A 398 5.68 -6.42 3.51
C SER A 398 5.07 -5.98 2.17
N LEU A 399 4.28 -4.90 2.15
CA LEU A 399 3.74 -4.32 0.91
C LEU A 399 4.82 -3.73 -0.02
N TYR A 400 6.05 -3.53 0.48
CA TYR A 400 7.21 -3.07 -0.30
C TYR A 400 7.97 -4.21 -0.99
N TRP A 401 7.89 -5.44 -0.46
CA TRP A 401 8.69 -6.56 -0.95
C TRP A 401 8.58 -6.83 -2.45
N PRO A 402 7.38 -6.81 -3.06
CA PRO A 402 7.24 -7.08 -4.49
C PRO A 402 8.03 -6.09 -5.36
N TYR A 403 8.02 -4.79 -5.00
CA TYR A 403 8.85 -3.79 -5.69
C TYR A 403 10.34 -4.08 -5.53
N PHE A 404 10.80 -4.44 -4.33
CA PHE A 404 12.21 -4.77 -4.07
C PHE A 404 12.74 -5.87 -4.99
N PHE A 405 11.95 -6.91 -5.27
CA PHE A 405 12.33 -7.99 -6.18
C PHE A 405 12.22 -7.62 -7.67
N ILE A 406 11.27 -6.74 -8.03
CA ILE A 406 11.06 -6.34 -9.43
C ILE A 406 12.05 -5.27 -9.87
N GLN A 407 12.49 -4.38 -8.97
CA GLN A 407 13.35 -3.25 -9.30
C GLN A 407 14.62 -3.64 -10.11
N PRO A 408 15.38 -4.70 -9.77
CA PRO A 408 16.54 -5.11 -10.57
C PRO A 408 16.18 -5.66 -11.96
N ARG A 409 14.96 -6.19 -12.11
CA ARG A 409 14.43 -6.80 -13.34
C ARG A 409 13.40 -5.91 -14.04
N TYR A 410 13.37 -4.62 -13.72
CA TYR A 410 12.30 -3.73 -14.16
C TYR A 410 12.12 -3.74 -15.68
N ALA A 411 13.19 -3.79 -16.45
CA ALA A 411 13.13 -3.80 -17.92
C ALA A 411 12.54 -5.10 -18.52
N SER A 412 12.69 -6.25 -17.86
CA SER A 412 12.23 -7.54 -18.38
C SER A 412 10.83 -7.94 -17.90
N VAL A 413 10.32 -7.29 -16.85
CA VAL A 413 9.00 -7.62 -16.29
C VAL A 413 7.88 -7.03 -17.16
N LEU A 414 6.87 -7.87 -17.43
CA LEU A 414 5.66 -7.53 -18.17
C LEU A 414 4.92 -6.35 -17.53
N ARG A 415 4.29 -5.52 -18.37
CA ARG A 415 3.52 -4.34 -17.94
C ARG A 415 2.36 -4.71 -17.01
N SER A 416 1.63 -5.79 -17.30
CA SER A 416 0.52 -6.27 -16.47
C SER A 416 0.97 -6.62 -15.05
N THR A 417 2.12 -7.27 -14.89
CA THR A 417 2.71 -7.60 -13.59
C THR A 417 3.10 -6.34 -12.81
N LYS A 418 3.62 -5.32 -13.51
CA LYS A 418 3.90 -4.01 -12.88
C LYS A 418 2.61 -3.33 -12.39
N LEU A 419 1.54 -3.33 -13.20
CA LEU A 419 0.25 -2.76 -12.81
C LEU A 419 -0.41 -3.54 -11.66
N LEU A 420 -0.36 -4.88 -11.68
CA LEU A 420 -0.88 -5.72 -10.61
C LEU A 420 -0.16 -5.44 -9.28
N THR A 421 1.17 -5.30 -9.32
CA THR A 421 1.94 -4.94 -8.11
C THR A 421 1.67 -3.51 -7.63
N CYS A 422 1.23 -2.60 -8.50
CA CYS A 422 0.72 -1.28 -8.09
C CYS A 422 -0.60 -1.34 -7.31
N LEU A 423 -1.27 -2.49 -7.20
CA LEU A 423 -2.41 -2.65 -6.29
C LEU A 423 -1.96 -2.67 -4.82
N LEU A 424 -0.67 -2.82 -4.55
CA LEU A 424 -0.09 -2.68 -3.22
C LEU A 424 0.41 -1.24 -3.05
N VAL A 425 -0.18 -0.50 -2.10
CA VAL A 425 0.09 0.94 -1.87
C VAL A 425 1.56 1.33 -1.84
N ASN A 426 2.42 0.55 -1.17
CA ASN A 426 3.85 0.86 -1.06
C ASN A 426 4.64 0.53 -2.34
N SER A 427 4.22 -0.49 -3.08
CA SER A 427 4.82 -0.81 -4.38
C SER A 427 4.46 0.25 -5.42
N ALA A 428 3.21 0.72 -5.45
CA ALA A 428 2.79 1.84 -6.31
C ALA A 428 3.56 3.13 -6.01
N MET A 429 3.69 3.50 -4.73
CA MET A 429 4.50 4.65 -4.32
C MET A 429 5.94 4.53 -4.81
N SER A 430 6.54 3.35 -4.66
CA SER A 430 7.92 3.09 -5.07
C SER A 430 8.10 3.23 -6.58
N TYR A 431 7.18 2.72 -7.40
CA TYR A 431 7.19 2.94 -8.84
C TYR A 431 7.03 4.42 -9.20
N GLY A 432 6.13 5.16 -8.53
CA GLY A 432 5.96 6.60 -8.78
C GLY A 432 7.22 7.41 -8.49
N ILE A 433 7.93 7.10 -7.38
CA ILE A 433 9.21 7.73 -7.05
C ILE A 433 10.29 7.35 -8.06
N GLN A 434 10.35 6.08 -8.48
CA GLN A 434 11.29 5.62 -9.51
C GLN A 434 11.06 6.38 -10.82
N LEU A 435 9.80 6.58 -11.23
CA LEU A 435 9.44 7.36 -12.42
C LEU A 435 9.88 8.83 -12.29
N ILE A 436 9.64 9.46 -11.14
CA ILE A 436 10.13 10.82 -10.87
C ILE A 436 11.66 10.86 -11.03
N GLY A 437 12.39 9.92 -10.44
CA GLY A 437 13.84 9.84 -10.56
C GLY A 437 14.34 9.58 -11.99
N ILE A 438 13.60 8.83 -12.81
CA ILE A 438 13.93 8.61 -14.23
C ILE A 438 13.72 9.89 -15.04
N LEU A 439 12.60 10.59 -14.85
CA LEU A 439 12.30 11.84 -15.54
C LEU A 439 13.27 12.96 -15.15
N GLU A 440 13.68 12.99 -13.89
CA GLU A 440 14.69 13.92 -13.38
C GLU A 440 16.07 13.62 -13.99
N GLY A 441 16.44 12.34 -14.14
CA GLY A 441 17.66 11.91 -14.84
C GLY A 441 17.67 12.24 -16.34
N GLN A 442 16.49 12.36 -16.96
CA GLN A 442 16.34 12.81 -18.34
C GLN A 442 16.35 14.34 -18.48
N ASN A 443 16.53 15.09 -17.39
CA ASN A 443 16.46 16.56 -17.34
C ASN A 443 15.10 17.18 -17.72
N VAL A 444 14.04 16.38 -17.82
CA VAL A 444 12.66 16.87 -18.07
C VAL A 444 11.93 17.12 -16.76
N GLY A 445 12.12 16.24 -15.77
CA GLY A 445 11.39 16.23 -14.50
C GLY A 445 9.93 15.79 -14.64
N LEU A 446 9.25 15.60 -13.50
CA LEU A 446 7.81 15.35 -13.49
C LEU A 446 7.06 16.67 -13.72
N GLN A 447 6.30 16.73 -14.81
CA GLN A 447 5.53 17.89 -15.24
C GLN A 447 4.09 17.47 -15.55
N TRP A 448 3.12 18.39 -15.47
CA TRP A 448 1.71 18.05 -15.70
C TRP A 448 1.42 17.50 -17.11
N TYR A 449 2.08 18.05 -18.13
CA TYR A 449 1.92 17.59 -19.52
C TYR A 449 2.51 16.18 -19.74
N ASN A 450 3.50 15.78 -18.93
CA ASN A 450 4.23 14.53 -19.06
C ASN A 450 3.59 13.37 -18.26
N LEU A 451 2.51 13.62 -17.51
CA LEU A 451 1.82 12.62 -16.69
C LEU A 451 1.27 11.43 -17.51
N PHE A 452 0.78 11.72 -18.72
CA PHE A 452 0.18 10.75 -19.63
C PHE A 452 1.19 10.12 -20.58
N HIS A 453 2.36 10.73 -20.72
CA HIS A 453 3.39 10.21 -21.59
C HIS A 453 3.91 8.90 -21.00
N ARG A 454 3.94 7.86 -21.84
CA ARG A 454 4.57 6.60 -21.47
C ARG A 454 6.07 6.82 -21.62
N GLY A 455 6.87 6.35 -20.67
CA GLY A 455 8.31 6.43 -20.78
C GLY A 455 8.84 5.71 -22.02
N THR A 456 10.13 5.86 -22.28
CA THR A 456 10.86 5.15 -23.36
C THR A 456 10.60 3.63 -23.33
N MET A 457 10.93 2.89 -24.38
CA MET A 457 10.58 1.45 -24.60
C MET A 457 10.82 0.46 -23.43
N TYR A 458 11.59 0.83 -22.41
CA TYR A 458 11.84 0.03 -21.20
C TYR A 458 10.98 0.42 -19.99
N ASN A 459 10.34 1.58 -20.06
CA ASN A 459 9.44 2.16 -19.07
C ASN A 459 8.01 2.22 -19.62
N ASN A 460 7.37 1.05 -19.69
CA ASN A 460 6.02 0.88 -20.23
C ASN A 460 4.90 1.37 -19.28
N LEU A 461 5.25 2.11 -18.24
CA LEU A 461 4.34 2.54 -17.19
C LEU A 461 4.37 4.07 -17.08
N SER A 462 3.20 4.69 -17.14
CA SER A 462 3.04 6.14 -17.03
C SER A 462 2.69 6.54 -15.59
N MET A 463 2.99 7.79 -15.23
CA MET A 463 2.72 8.29 -13.87
C MET A 463 1.22 8.30 -13.56
N ILE A 464 0.37 8.61 -14.57
CA ILE A 464 -1.08 8.58 -14.40
C ILE A 464 -1.62 7.16 -14.14
N GLU A 465 -1.01 6.12 -14.71
CA GLU A 465 -1.40 4.73 -14.45
C GLU A 465 -1.10 4.34 -13.00
N VAL A 466 0.03 4.78 -12.43
CA VAL A 466 0.33 4.59 -11.00
C VAL A 466 -0.73 5.28 -10.14
N ILE A 467 -1.04 6.54 -10.44
CA ILE A 467 -2.05 7.33 -9.71
C ILE A 467 -3.43 6.68 -9.83
N GLY A 468 -3.81 6.21 -11.02
CA GLY A 468 -5.06 5.50 -11.26
C GLY A 468 -5.16 4.21 -10.43
N MET A 469 -4.09 3.42 -10.38
CA MET A 469 -4.05 2.20 -9.57
C MET A 469 -4.13 2.49 -8.06
N LEU A 470 -3.52 3.57 -7.56
CA LEU A 470 -3.67 4.01 -6.17
C LEU A 470 -5.13 4.37 -5.82
N LEU A 471 -5.84 5.04 -6.72
CA LEU A 471 -7.25 5.35 -6.53
C LEU A 471 -8.11 4.07 -6.52
N VAL A 472 -7.82 3.11 -7.39
CA VAL A 472 -8.48 1.79 -7.40
C VAL A 472 -8.23 1.07 -6.07
N ASP A 473 -6.99 1.03 -5.58
CA ASP A 473 -6.65 0.45 -4.28
C ASP A 473 -7.39 1.14 -3.12
N ALA A 474 -7.49 2.47 -3.14
CA ALA A 474 -8.26 3.21 -2.14
C ALA A 474 -9.74 2.78 -2.09
N VAL A 475 -10.37 2.58 -3.25
CA VAL A 475 -11.76 2.08 -3.35
C VAL A 475 -11.87 0.63 -2.87
N LEU A 476 -10.91 -0.23 -3.22
CA LEU A 476 -10.88 -1.62 -2.77
C LEU A 476 -10.72 -1.71 -1.24
N CYS A 477 -9.79 -0.95 -0.66
CA CYS A 477 -9.59 -0.88 0.78
C CYS A 477 -10.85 -0.39 1.53
N LEU A 478 -11.52 0.65 1.03
CA LEU A 478 -12.79 1.12 1.60
C LEU A 478 -13.90 0.07 1.47
N SER A 479 -13.97 -0.63 0.35
CA SER A 479 -14.92 -1.71 0.12
C SER A 479 -14.69 -2.87 1.08
N ILE A 480 -13.43 -3.27 1.31
CA ILE A 480 -13.04 -4.28 2.31
C ILE A 480 -13.43 -3.81 3.72
N ALA A 481 -13.09 -2.57 4.09
CA ALA A 481 -13.44 -2.03 5.40
C ALA A 481 -14.96 -2.05 5.64
N TRP A 482 -15.73 -1.63 4.64
CA TRP A 482 -17.19 -1.64 4.69
C TRP A 482 -17.74 -3.06 4.74
N TYR A 483 -17.23 -3.96 3.89
CA TYR A 483 -17.64 -5.36 3.85
C TYR A 483 -17.37 -6.06 5.19
N VAL A 484 -16.18 -5.90 5.78
CA VAL A 484 -15.84 -6.55 7.07
C VAL A 484 -16.66 -5.99 8.23
N GLU A 485 -16.91 -4.67 8.25
CA GLU A 485 -17.78 -4.07 9.26
C GLU A 485 -19.25 -4.48 9.10
N ALA A 486 -19.71 -4.75 7.87
CA ALA A 486 -21.05 -5.25 7.59
C ALA A 486 -21.19 -6.76 7.85
N ALA A 487 -20.18 -7.55 7.49
CA ALA A 487 -20.17 -9.01 7.51
C ALA A 487 -19.92 -9.57 8.91
N LYS A 488 -19.12 -8.91 9.77
CA LYS A 488 -19.05 -9.28 11.19
C LYS A 488 -20.41 -8.98 11.82
N PRO A 489 -21.20 -9.99 12.22
CA PRO A 489 -22.52 -9.78 12.76
C PRO A 489 -22.36 -9.31 14.21
N ARG A 490 -21.97 -8.06 14.41
CA ARG A 490 -22.11 -7.40 15.71
C ARG A 490 -23.39 -6.58 15.71
N TYR A 491 -24.48 -7.32 15.50
CA TYR A 491 -25.87 -6.88 15.54
C TYR A 491 -26.24 -5.70 14.62
N ASN A 492 -27.10 -6.02 13.64
CA ASN A 492 -27.87 -5.08 12.83
C ASN A 492 -27.13 -4.17 11.83
N SER A 493 -26.46 -4.77 10.84
CA SER A 493 -26.28 -4.11 9.53
C SER A 493 -27.00 -4.83 8.38
N ILE A 494 -27.61 -5.99 8.63
CA ILE A 494 -28.23 -6.82 7.59
C ILE A 494 -29.62 -6.30 7.16
N ARG A 495 -30.30 -5.48 7.97
CA ARG A 495 -31.68 -5.05 7.65
C ARG A 495 -31.81 -3.90 6.65
N GLN A 496 -30.74 -3.13 6.39
CA GLN A 496 -30.74 -2.12 5.31
C GLN A 496 -30.31 -2.70 3.96
N PHE A 497 -29.54 -3.79 3.96
CA PHE A 497 -29.06 -4.42 2.72
C PHE A 497 -30.12 -5.34 2.08
N ILE A 498 -30.87 -6.08 2.90
CA ILE A 498 -31.99 -6.93 2.42
C ILE A 498 -33.18 -6.09 1.91
N SER A 499 -33.25 -4.78 2.22
CA SER A 499 -34.27 -3.90 1.63
C SER A 499 -33.88 -3.30 0.28
N LEU A 500 -32.61 -3.37 -0.13
CA LEU A 500 -32.12 -2.86 -1.42
C LEU A 500 -32.10 -3.95 -2.51
N PHE A 501 -31.80 -5.20 -2.14
CA PHE A 501 -32.01 -6.35 -3.01
C PHE A 501 -33.33 -7.01 -2.63
N GLY A 502 -34.37 -6.67 -3.40
CA GLY A 502 -35.76 -7.02 -3.15
C GLY A 502 -35.99 -8.48 -2.77
N SER A 503 -36.21 -8.72 -1.48
CA SER A 503 -36.97 -9.88 -1.02
C SER A 503 -38.34 -9.39 -0.55
N ARG A 504 -39.24 -9.25 -1.52
CA ARG A 504 -40.67 -8.96 -1.31
C ARG A 504 -41.42 -10.10 -0.61
N ARG A 505 -40.80 -11.28 -0.44
CA ARG A 505 -41.46 -12.53 -0.02
C ARG A 505 -41.56 -12.79 1.49
N ARG A 506 -40.97 -11.97 2.37
CA ARG A 506 -41.03 -12.20 3.82
C ARG A 506 -41.95 -11.24 4.60
N LYS A 507 -42.67 -10.36 3.89
CA LYS A 507 -43.61 -9.41 4.52
C LYS A 507 -44.99 -10.02 4.72
N GLU A 508 -45.42 -10.92 3.85
CA GLU A 508 -46.78 -11.52 3.90
C GLU A 508 -46.94 -12.58 5.01
N SER A 509 -45.91 -13.37 5.31
CA SER A 509 -46.03 -14.45 6.31
C SER A 509 -46.00 -13.98 7.77
N ILE A 510 -45.55 -12.75 8.05
CA ILE A 510 -45.49 -12.19 9.43
C ILE A 510 -46.73 -11.32 9.72
N GLU A 511 -47.34 -10.73 8.68
CA GLU A 511 -48.58 -9.96 8.83
C GLU A 511 -49.80 -10.86 9.05
N GLN A 512 -49.81 -12.08 8.49
CA GLN A 512 -50.84 -13.09 8.78
C GLN A 512 -50.73 -13.66 10.21
N ALA A 513 -49.51 -13.91 10.71
CA ALA A 513 -49.31 -14.36 12.10
C ALA A 513 -49.74 -13.30 13.15
N SER A 514 -49.79 -12.01 12.78
CA SER A 514 -50.30 -10.96 13.68
C SER A 514 -51.83 -10.85 13.74
N LYS A 515 -52.56 -11.42 12.76
CA LYS A 515 -54.03 -11.39 12.74
C LYS A 515 -54.67 -12.59 13.45
N GLU A 516 -54.00 -13.75 13.50
CA GLU A 516 -54.56 -14.95 14.14
C GLU A 516 -54.36 -15.02 15.66
N SER A 517 -53.53 -14.17 16.27
CA SER A 517 -53.36 -14.11 17.73
C SER A 517 -54.17 -12.98 18.39
N SER A 518 -55.42 -12.82 17.97
CA SER A 518 -56.42 -11.94 18.60
C SER A 518 -57.62 -12.70 19.17
N ALA A 519 -57.43 -13.98 19.49
CA ALA A 519 -58.39 -14.79 20.25
C ALA A 519 -57.68 -15.88 21.06
N SER A 520 -57.05 -15.51 22.17
CA SER A 520 -56.88 -16.41 23.32
C SER A 520 -56.59 -15.60 24.58
N ASN A 521 -57.50 -15.72 25.53
CA ASN A 521 -57.43 -15.09 26.84
C ASN A 521 -56.35 -15.74 27.73
N SER A 522 -55.81 -14.90 28.62
CA SER A 522 -55.40 -15.22 29.99
C SER A 522 -54.37 -16.33 30.21
N GLY A 523 -53.08 -15.96 30.17
CA GLY A 523 -52.10 -16.45 31.12
C GLY A 523 -51.84 -15.34 32.14
N VAL A 524 -52.29 -15.54 33.38
CA VAL A 524 -52.17 -14.57 34.47
C VAL A 524 -50.69 -14.31 34.75
N GLY A 525 -50.15 -13.22 34.18
CA GLY A 525 -49.02 -12.55 34.77
C GLY A 525 -49.51 -11.79 36.00
N HIS A 526 -48.73 -11.79 37.08
CA HIS A 526 -48.96 -10.89 38.22
C HIS A 526 -48.72 -9.44 37.77
N PHE A 527 -49.71 -8.85 37.10
CA PHE A 527 -49.76 -7.43 36.81
C PHE A 527 -50.54 -6.78 37.95
N GLU A 528 -49.92 -5.85 38.66
CA GLU A 528 -50.64 -4.99 39.58
C GLU A 528 -51.58 -4.10 38.77
N ASP A 529 -52.87 -4.09 39.13
CA ASP A 529 -53.85 -3.16 38.55
C ASP A 529 -53.47 -1.73 38.99
N TYR A 530 -52.98 -0.94 38.02
CA TYR A 530 -52.52 0.41 38.29
C TYR A 530 -53.66 1.42 38.14
N ASN A 531 -54.23 1.86 39.26
CA ASN A 531 -55.41 2.74 39.33
C ASN A 531 -55.12 4.26 39.20
N ASN A 532 -54.00 4.70 38.61
CA ASN A 532 -53.67 6.12 38.48
C ASN A 532 -53.45 6.54 37.00
N PRO A 533 -53.86 7.73 36.55
CA PRO A 533 -53.76 8.16 35.15
C PRO A 533 -52.33 8.65 34.83
N ALA A 534 -51.32 7.90 35.23
CA ALA A 534 -49.94 8.23 34.91
C ALA A 534 -49.71 8.03 33.40
N ARG A 535 -49.15 9.05 32.73
CA ARG A 535 -48.86 8.99 31.30
C ARG A 535 -47.88 7.84 31.00
N VAL A 536 -48.29 6.89 30.17
CA VAL A 536 -47.40 5.83 29.66
C VAL A 536 -46.31 6.45 28.79
N THR A 537 -45.06 6.30 29.21
CA THR A 537 -43.90 6.85 28.51
C THR A 537 -43.28 5.82 27.57
N VAL A 538 -43.24 4.54 27.98
CA VAL A 538 -42.75 3.44 27.13
C VAL A 538 -43.76 2.31 27.19
N SER A 539 -44.30 1.90 26.03
CA SER A 539 -45.18 0.73 25.94
C SER A 539 -44.50 -0.34 25.09
N ILE A 540 -44.39 -1.54 25.62
CA ILE A 540 -43.83 -2.73 24.98
C ILE A 540 -44.98 -3.71 24.82
N ARG A 541 -45.25 -4.15 23.59
CA ARG A 541 -46.30 -5.14 23.29
C ARG A 541 -45.69 -6.33 22.57
N ARG A 542 -45.86 -7.52 23.16
CA ARG A 542 -45.47 -8.84 22.62
C ARG A 542 -44.07 -8.85 22.02
N LEU A 543 -43.08 -8.42 22.81
CA LEU A 543 -41.70 -8.31 22.34
C LEU A 543 -41.02 -9.67 22.30
N TYR A 544 -40.54 -10.07 21.11
CA TYR A 544 -39.74 -11.28 20.93
C TYR A 544 -38.34 -10.96 20.42
N LYS A 545 -37.36 -11.72 20.93
CA LYS A 545 -36.01 -11.75 20.36
C LYS A 545 -35.50 -13.18 20.26
N ILE A 546 -35.27 -13.62 19.04
CA ILE A 546 -34.75 -14.95 18.71
C ILE A 546 -33.36 -14.81 18.11
N TYR A 547 -32.41 -15.59 18.59
CA TYR A 547 -31.07 -15.74 18.02
C TYR A 547 -30.98 -17.01 17.19
N GLU A 548 -30.62 -16.86 15.92
CA GLU A 548 -30.26 -17.97 15.05
C GLU A 548 -28.76 -18.24 15.23
N ASN A 549 -28.42 -19.38 15.84
CA ASN A 549 -27.03 -19.85 15.92
C ASN A 549 -26.69 -20.68 14.68
N GLN A 550 -25.39 -20.73 14.34
CA GLN A 550 -24.86 -21.54 13.24
C GLN A 550 -25.09 -23.05 13.42
N SER A 551 -25.41 -23.50 14.64
CA SER A 551 -25.69 -24.89 14.99
C SER A 551 -27.19 -25.10 15.26
N SER A 552 -28.04 -24.84 14.26
CA SER A 552 -29.49 -25.21 14.12
C SER A 552 -30.49 -24.99 15.27
N ALA A 553 -30.08 -24.61 16.48
CA ALA A 553 -30.96 -24.36 17.62
C ALA A 553 -31.29 -22.86 17.70
N ARG A 554 -32.56 -22.52 17.47
CA ARG A 554 -33.09 -21.18 17.72
C ARG A 554 -33.15 -20.94 19.21
N LYS A 555 -32.41 -19.96 19.72
CA LYS A 555 -32.45 -19.57 21.13
C LYS A 555 -33.31 -18.33 21.31
N THR A 556 -34.48 -18.49 21.90
CA THR A 556 -35.34 -17.37 22.32
C THR A 556 -34.70 -16.70 23.54
N ALA A 557 -34.39 -15.41 23.40
CA ALA A 557 -33.76 -14.61 24.46
C ALA A 557 -34.75 -13.68 25.18
N VAL A 558 -35.83 -13.30 24.51
CA VAL A 558 -36.98 -12.59 25.08
C VAL A 558 -38.21 -13.19 24.43
N GLU A 559 -39.17 -13.63 25.24
CA GLU A 559 -40.39 -14.29 24.83
C GLU A 559 -41.59 -13.52 25.38
N ASP A 560 -42.45 -13.06 24.47
CA ASP A 560 -43.71 -12.34 24.74
C ASP A 560 -43.68 -11.26 25.84
N LEU A 561 -42.63 -10.42 25.89
CA LEU A 561 -42.56 -9.38 26.91
C LEU A 561 -43.56 -8.25 26.58
N THR A 562 -44.57 -8.08 27.43
CA THR A 562 -45.53 -6.98 27.40
C THR A 562 -45.43 -6.19 28.70
N LEU A 563 -45.12 -4.89 28.59
CA LEU A 563 -44.82 -4.03 29.75
C LEU A 563 -45.07 -2.57 29.41
N ASP A 564 -45.74 -1.85 30.31
CA ASP A 564 -45.91 -0.40 30.24
C ASP A 564 -45.07 0.28 31.34
N LEU A 565 -44.31 1.31 30.97
CA LEU A 565 -43.51 2.13 31.87
C LEU A 565 -44.11 3.53 31.94
N TYR A 566 -44.39 4.00 33.15
CA TYR A 566 -45.08 5.25 33.39
C TYR A 566 -44.12 6.41 33.66
N TYR A 567 -44.57 7.62 33.35
CA TYR A 567 -43.81 8.85 33.58
C TYR A 567 -43.52 9.06 35.07
N GLY A 568 -42.30 9.51 35.39
CA GLY A 568 -41.88 9.81 36.77
C GLY A 568 -41.56 8.60 37.64
N GLN A 569 -41.67 7.37 37.12
CA GLN A 569 -41.38 6.16 37.87
C GLN A 569 -39.97 5.61 37.62
N ILE A 570 -39.42 4.96 38.65
CA ILE A 570 -38.19 4.18 38.53
C ILE A 570 -38.56 2.71 38.40
N THR A 571 -38.42 2.15 37.20
CA THR A 571 -38.68 0.72 36.97
C THR A 571 -37.38 -0.09 37.00
N ALA A 572 -37.37 -1.15 37.81
CA ALA A 572 -36.24 -2.06 37.91
C ALA A 572 -36.54 -3.40 37.22
N LEU A 573 -35.76 -3.75 36.20
CA LEU A 573 -35.85 -5.06 35.54
C LEU A 573 -34.94 -6.08 36.26
N LEU A 574 -35.51 -6.87 37.17
CA LEU A 574 -34.82 -7.89 37.96
C LEU A 574 -34.97 -9.30 37.35
N GLY A 575 -34.04 -10.21 37.66
CA GLY A 575 -34.06 -11.59 37.16
C GLY A 575 -32.69 -12.26 37.26
N HIS A 576 -32.59 -13.57 36.98
CA HIS A 576 -31.30 -14.26 36.96
C HIS A 576 -30.42 -13.86 35.76
N ASN A 577 -29.16 -14.27 35.75
CA ASN A 577 -28.29 -14.09 34.57
C ASN A 577 -28.85 -14.94 33.42
N GLY A 578 -28.94 -14.37 32.22
CA GLY A 578 -29.50 -15.05 31.05
C GLY A 578 -31.00 -14.82 30.81
N ALA A 579 -31.73 -14.21 31.76
CA ALA A 579 -33.18 -13.92 31.66
C ALA A 579 -33.58 -12.84 30.62
N GLY A 580 -32.76 -12.55 29.60
CA GLY A 580 -33.12 -11.58 28.56
C GLY A 580 -33.02 -10.09 28.91
N LYS A 581 -32.83 -9.71 30.18
CA LYS A 581 -32.79 -8.30 30.65
C LYS A 581 -31.89 -7.37 29.82
N SER A 582 -30.64 -7.81 29.61
CA SER A 582 -29.66 -7.07 28.81
C SER A 582 -30.09 -6.95 27.35
N THR A 583 -30.77 -7.96 26.82
CA THR A 583 -31.31 -7.99 25.46
C THR A 583 -32.45 -6.98 25.34
N THR A 584 -33.39 -6.96 26.28
CA THR A 584 -34.50 -6.00 26.34
C THR A 584 -33.99 -4.56 26.36
N ILE A 585 -33.05 -4.21 27.26
CA ILE A 585 -32.47 -2.85 27.30
C ILE A 585 -31.76 -2.50 25.98
N SER A 586 -31.08 -3.46 25.36
CA SER A 586 -30.37 -3.21 24.11
C SER A 586 -31.33 -3.01 22.93
N ILE A 587 -32.54 -3.59 22.99
CA ILE A 587 -33.62 -3.31 22.04
C ILE A 587 -34.22 -1.91 22.28
N LEU A 588 -34.50 -1.56 23.54
CA LEU A 588 -35.06 -0.24 23.91
C LEU A 588 -34.12 0.93 23.56
N THR A 589 -32.81 0.68 23.60
CA THR A 589 -31.76 1.65 23.21
C THR A 589 -31.42 1.62 21.73
N GLY A 590 -32.12 0.80 20.93
CA GLY A 590 -31.96 0.68 19.47
C GLY A 590 -30.63 0.08 19.00
N VAL A 591 -29.80 -0.43 19.91
CA VAL A 591 -28.60 -1.23 19.55
C VAL A 591 -29.04 -2.53 18.88
N LEU A 592 -30.13 -3.12 19.36
CA LEU A 592 -30.73 -4.34 18.84
C LEU A 592 -32.10 -4.07 18.24
N ALA A 593 -32.44 -4.81 17.19
CA ALA A 593 -33.77 -4.77 16.59
C ALA A 593 -34.59 -5.92 17.17
N PRO A 594 -35.87 -5.68 17.47
CA PRO A 594 -36.78 -6.76 17.86
C PRO A 594 -36.97 -7.73 16.69
N SER A 595 -37.14 -9.03 17.01
CA SER A 595 -37.54 -10.01 16.01
C SER A 595 -39.02 -9.83 15.65
N CYS A 596 -39.87 -9.77 16.68
CA CYS A 596 -41.31 -9.45 16.59
C CYS A 596 -41.72 -8.50 17.72
N GLY A 597 -42.93 -7.95 17.63
CA GLY A 597 -43.50 -7.01 18.60
C GLY A 597 -43.37 -5.54 18.21
N SER A 598 -43.95 -4.67 19.05
CA SER A 598 -43.94 -3.21 18.87
C SER A 598 -43.53 -2.51 20.16
N ILE A 599 -42.73 -1.46 20.02
CA ILE A 599 -42.30 -0.60 21.14
C ILE A 599 -42.60 0.84 20.76
N THR A 600 -43.34 1.54 21.62
CA THR A 600 -43.62 2.97 21.46
C THR A 600 -43.07 3.76 22.64
N ILE A 601 -42.32 4.83 22.37
CA ILE A 601 -41.81 5.77 23.38
C ILE A 601 -42.49 7.12 23.14
N ASN A 602 -43.22 7.64 24.12
CA ASN A 602 -44.08 8.82 24.00
C ASN A 602 -45.04 8.75 22.79
N GLY A 603 -45.64 7.58 22.56
CA GLY A 603 -46.52 7.34 21.41
C GLY A 603 -45.79 7.21 20.05
N MET A 604 -44.47 7.33 20.00
CA MET A 604 -43.68 7.17 18.77
C MET A 604 -43.12 5.75 18.65
N ASP A 605 -43.36 5.06 17.53
CA ASP A 605 -42.74 3.75 17.26
C ASP A 605 -41.22 3.88 17.10
N ILE A 606 -40.48 3.09 17.87
CA ILE A 606 -39.01 3.04 17.88
C ILE A 606 -38.43 2.75 16.50
N ARG A 607 -39.13 1.98 15.64
CA ARG A 607 -38.64 1.62 14.30
C ARG A 607 -38.78 2.75 13.29
N LYS A 608 -39.81 3.59 13.43
CA LYS A 608 -40.14 4.65 12.47
C LYS A 608 -39.50 5.99 12.85
N HIS A 609 -39.38 6.28 14.14
CA HIS A 609 -39.01 7.61 14.63
C HIS A 609 -37.82 7.61 15.59
N PHE A 610 -36.89 6.65 15.43
CA PHE A 610 -35.74 6.51 16.32
C PHE A 610 -34.90 7.80 16.44
N ASP A 611 -34.61 8.48 15.33
CA ASP A 611 -33.80 9.71 15.31
C ASP A 611 -34.37 10.85 16.20
N LYS A 612 -35.70 10.86 16.40
CA LYS A 612 -36.37 11.79 17.32
C LYS A 612 -36.29 11.28 18.76
N ILE A 613 -36.59 10.00 18.97
CA ILE A 613 -36.51 9.34 20.29
C ILE A 613 -35.11 9.47 20.90
N GLN A 614 -34.05 9.35 20.10
CA GLN A 614 -32.67 9.48 20.57
C GLN A 614 -32.33 10.86 21.16
N THR A 615 -33.08 11.91 20.81
CA THR A 615 -32.84 13.27 21.37
C THR A 615 -33.33 13.42 22.80
N THR A 616 -34.30 12.61 23.21
CA THR A 616 -34.88 12.60 24.57
C THR A 616 -34.44 11.37 25.37
N LEU A 617 -33.63 10.48 24.78
CA LEU A 617 -33.14 9.28 25.42
C LEU A 617 -31.77 9.49 26.10
N GLY A 618 -31.68 9.10 27.36
CA GLY A 618 -30.43 8.92 28.09
C GLY A 618 -30.05 7.45 28.18
N TYR A 619 -28.78 7.14 27.98
CA TYR A 619 -28.27 5.78 28.14
C TYR A 619 -26.94 5.76 28.91
N CYS A 620 -26.88 4.92 29.94
CA CYS A 620 -25.67 4.63 30.69
C CYS A 620 -25.32 3.13 30.53
N PRO A 621 -24.33 2.78 29.68
CA PRO A 621 -23.92 1.39 29.46
C PRO A 621 -23.27 0.79 30.71
N GLN A 622 -22.88 -0.49 30.67
CA GLN A 622 -22.16 -1.13 31.79
C GLN A 622 -20.66 -0.76 31.82
N TYR A 623 -20.08 -0.50 30.65
CA TYR A 623 -18.70 -0.02 30.49
C TYR A 623 -18.67 1.51 30.51
N ASN A 624 -17.48 2.10 30.60
CA ASN A 624 -17.30 3.57 30.62
C ASN A 624 -16.79 4.05 29.24
N PRO A 625 -17.67 4.48 28.31
CA PRO A 625 -17.31 4.99 26.98
C PRO A 625 -16.75 6.42 27.07
N LEU A 626 -15.64 6.59 27.76
CA LEU A 626 -15.01 7.88 27.99
C LEU A 626 -13.78 8.04 27.11
N PHE A 627 -13.52 9.29 26.70
CA PHE A 627 -12.31 9.65 25.98
C PHE A 627 -11.25 10.08 27.00
N ALA A 628 -10.18 9.30 27.14
CA ALA A 628 -9.16 9.48 28.18
C ALA A 628 -8.63 10.93 28.25
N CYS A 629 -8.33 11.54 27.09
CA CYS A 629 -7.73 12.87 26.99
C CYS A 629 -8.74 14.04 26.93
N MET A 630 -10.02 13.83 27.24
CA MET A 630 -11.00 14.92 27.37
C MET A 630 -11.36 15.18 28.83
N THR A 631 -11.66 16.44 29.15
CA THR A 631 -12.05 16.84 30.51
C THR A 631 -13.50 16.46 30.82
N VAL A 632 -13.87 16.40 32.09
CA VAL A 632 -15.27 16.18 32.53
C VAL A 632 -16.22 17.18 31.85
N TYR A 633 -15.87 18.47 31.84
CA TYR A 633 -16.67 19.52 31.22
C TYR A 633 -16.82 19.34 29.71
N GLU A 634 -15.74 18.99 29.00
CA GLU A 634 -15.77 18.76 27.55
C GLU A 634 -16.63 17.56 27.16
N HIS A 635 -16.64 16.50 27.97
CA HIS A 635 -17.56 15.37 27.75
C HIS A 635 -19.02 15.83 27.78
N LEU A 636 -19.39 16.63 28.78
CA LEU A 636 -20.76 17.15 28.90
C LEU A 636 -21.12 18.05 27.71
N ILE A 637 -20.21 18.93 27.28
CA ILE A 637 -20.39 19.75 26.08
C ILE A 637 -20.59 18.87 24.84
N PHE A 638 -19.71 17.89 24.66
CA PHE A 638 -19.71 17.03 23.48
C PHE A 638 -21.03 16.28 23.35
N TYR A 639 -21.47 15.58 24.41
CA TYR A 639 -22.70 14.80 24.35
C TYR A 639 -23.97 15.65 24.34
N CYS A 640 -23.98 16.82 24.99
CA CYS A 640 -25.08 17.79 24.89
C CYS A 640 -25.27 18.27 23.44
N LYS A 641 -24.18 18.69 22.79
CA LYS A 641 -24.19 19.10 21.37
C LYS A 641 -24.52 17.94 20.44
N LEU A 642 -24.11 16.71 20.76
CA LEU A 642 -24.42 15.51 19.96
C LEU A 642 -25.93 15.21 19.94
N LYS A 643 -26.61 15.39 21.08
CA LYS A 643 -28.07 15.32 21.19
C LYS A 643 -28.80 16.46 20.46
N GLY A 644 -28.06 17.49 20.01
CA GLY A 644 -28.62 18.65 19.31
C GLY A 644 -29.24 19.69 20.25
N ARG A 645 -28.86 19.68 21.53
CA ARG A 645 -29.32 20.64 22.54
C ARG A 645 -28.26 21.73 22.75
N GLN A 646 -28.72 22.92 23.14
CA GLN A 646 -27.82 23.97 23.60
C GLN A 646 -27.37 23.67 25.03
N LEU A 647 -26.10 23.92 25.31
CA LEU A 647 -25.53 23.71 26.63
C LEU A 647 -25.99 24.84 27.56
N MET A 648 -26.70 24.49 28.63
CA MET A 648 -27.02 25.43 29.70
C MET A 648 -25.94 25.31 30.79
N PRO A 649 -25.15 26.36 31.08
CA PRO A 649 -24.12 26.30 32.12
C PRO A 649 -24.68 25.94 33.49
N THR A 650 -25.91 26.38 33.79
CA THR A 650 -26.66 26.05 35.01
C THR A 650 -26.96 24.56 35.12
N GLU A 651 -27.35 23.90 34.02
CA GLU A 651 -27.59 22.45 34.00
C GLU A 651 -26.29 21.68 34.27
N VAL A 652 -25.18 22.12 33.67
CA VAL A 652 -23.85 21.51 33.89
C VAL A 652 -23.42 21.64 35.35
N ASN A 653 -23.50 22.84 35.93
CA ASN A 653 -23.14 23.06 37.33
C ASN A 653 -24.01 22.20 38.26
N ARG A 654 -25.32 22.18 38.02
CA ARG A 654 -26.26 21.36 38.79
C ARG A 654 -25.91 19.87 38.74
N LEU A 655 -25.60 19.33 37.56
CA LEU A 655 -25.24 17.91 37.41
C LEU A 655 -23.89 17.58 38.07
N LEU A 656 -22.90 18.48 37.97
CA LEU A 656 -21.60 18.30 38.61
C LEU A 656 -21.70 18.36 40.14
N HIS A 657 -22.54 19.25 40.67
CA HIS A 657 -22.82 19.35 42.11
C HIS A 657 -23.55 18.09 42.61
N LEU A 658 -24.64 17.67 41.95
CA LEU A 658 -25.40 16.47 42.32
C LEU A 658 -24.57 15.18 42.32
N LEU A 659 -23.53 15.12 41.47
CA LEU A 659 -22.66 13.94 41.35
C LEU A 659 -21.33 14.10 42.09
N ASN A 660 -21.13 15.16 42.88
CA ASN A 660 -19.88 15.44 43.60
C ASN A 660 -18.65 15.39 42.66
N LEU A 661 -18.74 16.00 41.47
CA LEU A 661 -17.67 16.06 40.46
C LEU A 661 -17.17 17.49 40.19
N GLU A 662 -17.62 18.48 40.97
CA GLU A 662 -17.31 19.89 40.76
C GLU A 662 -15.80 20.19 40.81
N SER A 663 -15.09 19.65 41.81
CA SER A 663 -13.63 19.79 41.94
C SER A 663 -12.84 19.13 40.80
N LYS A 664 -13.46 18.21 40.06
CA LYS A 664 -12.85 17.49 38.93
C LYS A 664 -13.34 17.97 37.56
N ARG A 665 -14.05 19.10 37.49
CA ARG A 665 -14.60 19.68 36.25
C ARG A 665 -13.60 19.78 35.10
N HIS A 666 -12.37 20.21 35.40
CA HIS A 666 -11.30 20.39 34.41
C HIS A 666 -10.28 19.24 34.40
N SER A 667 -10.51 18.19 35.20
CA SER A 667 -9.65 17.01 35.21
C SER A 667 -9.94 16.14 33.98
N LEU A 668 -8.88 15.55 33.42
CA LEU A 668 -8.98 14.58 32.33
C LEU A 668 -9.70 13.32 32.81
N ALA A 669 -10.50 12.71 31.93
CA ALA A 669 -11.22 11.49 32.27
C ALA A 669 -10.28 10.36 32.68
N ASP A 670 -9.05 10.33 32.19
CA ASP A 670 -8.08 9.29 32.55
C ASP A 670 -7.70 9.31 34.04
N HIS A 671 -7.53 10.50 34.62
CA HIS A 671 -7.16 10.73 36.03
C HIS A 671 -8.32 10.49 37.03
N LEU A 672 -9.52 10.19 36.54
CA LEU A 672 -10.67 9.89 37.39
C LEU A 672 -10.60 8.45 37.92
N SER A 673 -11.01 8.26 39.18
CA SER A 673 -11.22 6.93 39.74
C SER A 673 -12.33 6.17 39.00
N GLY A 674 -12.38 4.84 39.13
CA GLY A 674 -13.43 4.04 38.49
C GLY A 674 -14.86 4.47 38.86
N GLY A 675 -15.07 4.86 40.13
CA GLY A 675 -16.34 5.41 40.62
C GLY A 675 -16.65 6.79 40.03
N MET A 676 -15.65 7.69 39.95
CA MET A 676 -15.81 9.01 39.32
C MET A 676 -16.10 8.90 37.81
N LYS A 677 -15.42 7.98 37.10
CA LYS A 677 -15.71 7.65 35.69
C LYS A 677 -17.17 7.17 35.53
N ARG A 678 -17.69 6.42 36.50
CA ARG A 678 -19.09 5.98 36.50
C ARG A 678 -20.06 7.14 36.71
N LYS A 679 -19.79 8.01 37.68
CA LYS A 679 -20.56 9.24 37.93
C LYS A 679 -20.59 10.12 36.67
N LEU A 680 -19.46 10.27 35.97
CA LEU A 680 -19.40 11.00 34.70
C LEU A 680 -20.29 10.37 33.62
N CYS A 681 -20.33 9.05 33.48
CA CYS A 681 -21.22 8.39 32.52
C CYS A 681 -22.71 8.65 32.83
N VAL A 682 -23.08 8.71 34.12
CA VAL A 682 -24.43 9.08 34.55
C VAL A 682 -24.72 10.55 34.19
N ALA A 683 -23.77 11.46 34.42
CA ALA A 683 -23.87 12.87 34.02
C ALA A 683 -24.12 13.02 32.50
N ILE A 684 -23.36 12.28 31.69
CA ILE A 684 -23.50 12.25 30.22
C ILE A 684 -24.86 11.68 29.80
N ALA A 685 -25.38 10.70 30.53
CA ALA A 685 -26.69 10.14 30.21
C ALA A 685 -27.82 11.14 30.52
N LEU A 686 -27.69 11.92 31.59
CA LEU A 686 -28.68 12.91 32.04
C LEU A 686 -28.67 14.22 31.23
N ILE A 687 -27.50 14.69 30.80
CA ILE A 687 -27.35 16.00 30.12
C ILE A 687 -28.25 16.15 28.89
N GLY A 688 -28.79 17.35 28.69
CA GLY A 688 -29.62 17.71 27.54
C GLY A 688 -31.10 17.36 27.73
N GLY A 689 -31.56 17.25 28.99
CA GLY A 689 -32.97 17.04 29.32
C GLY A 689 -33.53 15.71 28.83
N SER A 690 -32.92 14.59 29.23
CA SER A 690 -33.41 13.26 28.85
C SER A 690 -34.71 12.92 29.60
N GLU A 691 -35.76 12.56 28.87
CA GLU A 691 -37.06 12.17 29.43
C GLU A 691 -37.06 10.72 29.92
N VAL A 692 -36.31 9.85 29.23
CA VAL A 692 -36.17 8.43 29.58
C VAL A 692 -34.70 8.09 29.72
N LEU A 693 -34.31 7.56 30.89
CA LEU A 693 -32.95 7.15 31.19
C LEU A 693 -32.88 5.62 31.36
N TYR A 694 -32.09 4.96 30.52
CA TYR A 694 -31.77 3.54 30.68
C TYR A 694 -30.39 3.36 31.31
N CYS A 695 -30.33 2.66 32.45
CA CYS A 695 -29.09 2.35 33.16
C CYS A 695 -28.84 0.84 33.21
N LYS A 696 -27.70 0.38 32.67
CA LYS A 696 -27.32 -1.04 32.68
C LYS A 696 -26.34 -1.32 33.83
N ARG A 697 -26.78 -2.16 34.79
CA ARG A 697 -26.11 -2.80 35.97
C ARG A 697 -24.75 -2.22 36.43
N ARG A 698 -24.66 -1.95 37.75
CA ARG A 698 -23.56 -1.36 38.58
C ARG A 698 -23.64 0.16 38.78
N LEU A 699 -24.49 0.58 39.71
CA LEU A 699 -24.25 1.78 40.53
C LEU A 699 -23.48 1.43 41.82
N CYS A 700 -23.42 0.15 42.22
CA CYS A 700 -22.78 -0.35 43.46
C CYS A 700 -21.24 -0.22 43.55
N LYS A 701 -20.55 0.48 42.64
CA LYS A 701 -19.11 0.83 42.78
C LYS A 701 -18.93 2.34 43.08
N ILE A 702 -20.00 2.99 43.52
CA ILE A 702 -20.01 4.39 43.94
C ILE A 702 -19.63 4.55 45.42
N GLU A 703 -19.46 3.45 46.15
CA GLU A 703 -18.92 3.48 47.52
C GLU A 703 -17.42 3.82 47.51
N ASN A 704 -17.12 4.83 48.34
CA ASN A 704 -15.88 5.56 48.58
C ASN A 704 -15.50 6.62 47.54
#